data_AF-A0A2D7PEF2-F1
#
_entry.id   AF-A0A2D7PEF2-F1
#
_cell.length_a   1.000
_cell.length_b   1.000
_cell.length_c   1.000
_cell.angle_alpha   90.00
_cell.angle_beta   90.00
_cell.angle_gamma   90.00
#
_symmetry.space_group_name_H-M   'P 1'
#
loop_
_entity.id
_entity.type
_entity.pdbx_description
1 polymer ?
#
loop_
_entity_poly.entity_id
_entity_poly.type
_entity_poly.pdbx_seq_one_letter_code
_entity_poly.pdbx_strand_id
1 'polypeptide(L)'
;MAESVIKSYFPSQTASDDEKLSQDYGLKVARAIENEWFKKDRGVNRFFVNQNNYHKLRLYARGEQSIQKYKDELSINGDLSYLNLDWKPVPIIPKFVDIVVNGIAERTYDVKAYSQDPYGVAKRTQYMESVLADMMTKELSEYAMQEFGLNIQTTPADKLPDNEDELQLHMQLDYKQAIEIAEEQAIQTVFNQNSYENTKKRLFYDLAVLGIGCVKNNFTQSEGIKIEYVDPANIVYSYTESPYFEDIYYVGEIKNINVNDLKMQFPNLTDMDLKKITQQGSQDYNTYNKYNTQVNNKDNNSVQIMYFNYKTYMNEVYKVKETATGAEKIIKKSDAFMATPINGELRFERIAKNIEVLYEGVYIPGANILLDWKLCDNMLREKADINKVKLNYSIVAPRMYNGRIESLVSRITGFADMIQLTHLKMQQVLSRMVPDGVYLDADGLAEVDLGNGTNYNPQEALNMFFQTGSIIGRSFTSEGDMNPGKVPIQEINNSAGANKLAQLISTYNYYMQMIRDATGLNEARDASTPDKNALVGIQKLAAANSNTATRHILQSGLFLTAETAEKISLRIADVLEYSPTRNAFIQSIGAHNVGTLDELTELHLHDFGIFLELSPDEEEKQLLENNIQVAIGQNNIELEDAIDIREIKNVKLANQLLKLRRRKKQEKDMQIQQSNIQAQAEANAQSQQVAAQAEVQKQQALTQSKIQLEQAKAELGMQQLNAEAGLKKELMNLEFQINMELQGMQQNAQKEQIKIKEQEKAKPQAAKPFESSGNDVLSGNFNLGAFEPK
;
A
#
# COMPACT_ATOMS: atom_id res chain seq x y z
N MET A 1 -65.52 -15.81 4.65
CA MET A 1 -64.92 -14.67 3.92
C MET A 1 -63.80 -15.25 3.06
N ALA A 2 -63.90 -15.18 1.73
CA ALA A 2 -62.82 -15.66 0.86
C ALA A 2 -61.76 -14.56 0.72
N GLU A 3 -60.50 -14.85 1.05
CA GLU A 3 -59.41 -13.93 0.79
C GLU A 3 -59.10 -13.86 -0.71
N SER A 4 -58.84 -12.65 -1.22
CA SER A 4 -58.56 -12.43 -2.63
C SER A 4 -57.17 -12.95 -3.02
N VAL A 5 -57.16 -13.76 -4.07
CA VAL A 5 -55.99 -14.42 -4.66
C VAL A 5 -54.89 -13.41 -5.00
N ILE A 6 -53.66 -13.71 -4.57
CA ILE A 6 -52.40 -12.96 -4.79
C ILE A 6 -52.42 -11.52 -4.20
N LYS A 7 -52.14 -11.43 -2.90
CA LYS A 7 -51.61 -10.19 -2.29
C LYS A 7 -50.08 -10.19 -2.39
N SER A 8 -49.54 -9.25 -3.16
CA SER A 8 -48.12 -9.14 -3.55
C SER A 8 -47.22 -8.54 -2.45
N TYR A 9 -47.21 -9.14 -1.26
CA TYR A 9 -46.40 -8.69 -0.11
C TYR A 9 -45.60 -9.85 0.49
N PHE A 10 -44.48 -9.54 1.17
CA PHE A 10 -43.78 -10.51 2.00
C PHE A 10 -44.72 -11.06 3.10
N PRO A 11 -44.62 -12.35 3.47
CA PRO A 11 -45.34 -12.87 4.62
C PRO A 11 -44.87 -12.18 5.91
N SER A 12 -45.73 -12.13 6.94
CA SER A 12 -45.36 -11.46 8.19
C SER A 12 -44.20 -12.16 8.88
N GLN A 13 -43.17 -11.40 9.23
CA GLN A 13 -42.09 -11.88 10.11
C GLN A 13 -42.59 -12.19 11.54
N THR A 14 -43.79 -11.71 11.90
CA THR A 14 -44.48 -12.03 13.15
C THR A 14 -45.29 -13.34 13.11
N ALA A 15 -45.13 -14.16 12.07
CA ALA A 15 -45.67 -15.53 12.06
C ALA A 15 -45.02 -16.37 13.16
N SER A 16 -45.69 -17.45 13.57
CA SER A 16 -45.11 -18.41 14.52
C SER A 16 -43.94 -19.19 13.89
N ASP A 17 -43.05 -19.72 14.72
CA ASP A 17 -41.84 -20.39 14.21
C ASP A 17 -42.17 -21.69 13.46
N ASP A 18 -43.22 -22.41 13.87
CA ASP A 18 -43.74 -23.57 13.15
C ASP A 18 -44.29 -23.18 11.76
N GLU A 19 -44.86 -21.97 11.60
CA GLU A 19 -45.27 -21.44 10.29
C GLU A 19 -44.06 -21.03 9.44
N LYS A 20 -43.03 -20.37 10.02
CA LYS A 20 -41.80 -19.97 9.30
C LYS A 20 -41.05 -21.17 8.73
N LEU A 21 -41.02 -22.28 9.46
CA LEU A 21 -40.44 -23.56 9.04
C LEU A 21 -41.23 -24.24 7.90
N SER A 22 -42.48 -23.85 7.65
CA SER A 22 -43.30 -24.47 6.59
C SER A 22 -42.84 -24.10 5.18
N GLN A 23 -42.87 -25.07 4.26
CA GLN A 23 -42.59 -24.83 2.84
C GLN A 23 -43.57 -23.81 2.22
N ASP A 24 -44.80 -23.72 2.71
CA ASP A 24 -45.79 -22.71 2.31
C ASP A 24 -45.34 -21.28 2.67
N TYR A 25 -44.59 -21.10 3.76
CA TYR A 25 -43.99 -19.81 4.11
C TYR A 25 -42.80 -19.51 3.20
N GLY A 26 -41.90 -20.48 3.00
CA GLY A 26 -40.79 -20.38 2.04
C GLY A 26 -41.25 -20.02 0.63
N LEU A 27 -42.34 -20.62 0.15
CA LEU A 27 -42.95 -20.33 -1.15
C LEU A 27 -43.55 -18.91 -1.22
N LYS A 28 -44.12 -18.40 -0.12
CA LYS A 28 -44.58 -17.00 -0.02
C LYS A 28 -43.41 -16.02 -0.04
N VAL A 29 -42.29 -16.32 0.64
CA VAL A 29 -41.06 -15.50 0.60
C VAL A 29 -40.48 -15.50 -0.82
N ALA A 30 -40.29 -16.68 -1.43
CA ALA A 30 -39.73 -16.80 -2.77
C ALA A 30 -40.56 -16.01 -3.82
N ARG A 31 -41.89 -16.15 -3.78
CA ARG A 31 -42.81 -15.37 -4.62
C ARG A 31 -42.78 -13.86 -4.33
N ALA A 32 -42.52 -13.43 -3.10
CA ALA A 32 -42.39 -12.01 -2.77
C ALA A 32 -41.10 -11.42 -3.38
N ILE A 33 -39.96 -12.11 -3.24
CA ILE A 33 -38.69 -11.75 -3.90
C ILE A 33 -38.87 -11.71 -5.43
N GLU A 34 -39.54 -12.73 -5.98
CA GLU A 34 -39.82 -12.82 -7.43
C GLU A 34 -40.69 -11.63 -7.92
N ASN A 35 -41.68 -11.22 -7.12
CA ASN A 35 -42.53 -10.06 -7.43
C ASN A 35 -41.84 -8.71 -7.20
N GLU A 36 -40.80 -8.61 -6.37
CA GLU A 36 -40.01 -7.38 -6.22
C GLU A 36 -39.02 -7.19 -7.38
N TRP A 37 -38.41 -8.28 -7.86
CA TRP A 37 -37.31 -8.20 -8.83
C TRP A 37 -37.71 -8.44 -10.30
N PHE A 38 -38.63 -9.37 -10.59
CA PHE A 38 -38.95 -9.76 -11.97
C PHE A 38 -40.30 -9.28 -12.50
N LYS A 39 -41.16 -8.77 -11.62
CA LYS A 39 -42.45 -8.17 -12.02
C LYS A 39 -42.19 -6.98 -12.95
N LYS A 40 -42.97 -6.90 -14.03
CA LYS A 40 -42.97 -5.75 -14.94
C LYS A 40 -43.93 -4.70 -14.38
N ASP A 41 -43.41 -3.65 -13.76
CA ASP A 41 -44.22 -2.44 -13.55
C ASP A 41 -43.98 -1.47 -14.70
N ARG A 42 -45.05 -0.89 -15.23
CA ARG A 42 -45.06 0.03 -16.39
C ARG A 42 -44.23 -0.46 -17.60
N GLY A 43 -44.13 -1.77 -17.79
CA GLY A 43 -43.40 -2.43 -18.89
C GLY A 43 -41.92 -2.72 -18.64
N VAL A 44 -41.38 -2.38 -17.46
CA VAL A 44 -39.95 -2.53 -17.12
C VAL A 44 -39.79 -3.40 -15.87
N ASN A 45 -38.73 -4.21 -15.82
CA ASN A 45 -38.43 -5.14 -14.73
C ASN A 45 -37.06 -4.79 -14.12
N ARG A 46 -36.99 -4.75 -12.78
CA ARG A 46 -35.83 -4.26 -12.02
C ARG A 46 -34.57 -5.08 -12.28
N PHE A 47 -34.69 -6.41 -12.30
CA PHE A 47 -33.58 -7.31 -12.57
C PHE A 47 -32.95 -7.05 -13.95
N PHE A 48 -33.75 -7.01 -15.01
CA PHE A 48 -33.26 -6.77 -16.37
C PHE A 48 -32.70 -5.36 -16.58
N VAL A 49 -33.21 -4.34 -15.87
CA VAL A 49 -32.59 -2.99 -15.89
C VAL A 49 -31.18 -3.04 -15.30
N ASN A 50 -31.01 -3.64 -14.12
CA ASN A 50 -29.70 -3.74 -13.47
C ASN A 50 -28.73 -4.57 -14.32
N GLN A 51 -29.16 -5.75 -14.79
CA GLN A 51 -28.35 -6.62 -15.65
C GLN A 51 -27.93 -5.92 -16.96
N ASN A 52 -28.81 -5.14 -17.59
CA ASN A 52 -28.47 -4.37 -18.80
C ASN A 52 -27.56 -3.18 -18.52
N ASN A 53 -27.72 -2.49 -17.39
CA ASN A 53 -26.82 -1.40 -16.98
C ASN A 53 -25.40 -1.93 -16.70
N TYR A 54 -25.28 -3.04 -15.98
CA TYR A 54 -24.00 -3.68 -15.71
C TYR A 54 -23.37 -4.28 -16.97
N HIS A 55 -24.15 -4.88 -17.87
CA HIS A 55 -23.67 -5.32 -19.18
C HIS A 55 -23.16 -4.15 -20.03
N LYS A 56 -23.88 -3.02 -20.07
CA LYS A 56 -23.43 -1.78 -20.72
C LYS A 56 -22.08 -1.32 -20.14
N LEU A 57 -21.92 -1.27 -18.82
CA LEU A 57 -20.66 -0.87 -18.17
C LEU A 57 -19.51 -1.81 -18.53
N ARG A 58 -19.74 -3.13 -18.57
CA ARG A 58 -18.75 -4.13 -19.03
C ARG A 58 -18.37 -3.98 -20.52
N LEU A 59 -19.32 -3.62 -21.40
CA LEU A 59 -19.01 -3.32 -22.80
C LEU A 59 -18.14 -2.07 -22.95
N TYR A 60 -18.44 -0.99 -22.24
CA TYR A 60 -17.59 0.23 -22.21
C TYR A 60 -16.20 -0.08 -21.65
N ALA A 61 -16.10 -0.90 -20.58
CA ALA A 61 -14.84 -1.35 -20.01
C ALA A 61 -13.99 -2.24 -20.95
N ARG A 62 -14.58 -2.77 -22.04
CA ARG A 62 -13.90 -3.52 -23.12
C ARG A 62 -13.64 -2.69 -24.38
N GLY A 63 -14.22 -1.49 -24.51
CA GLY A 63 -14.23 -0.75 -25.78
C GLY A 63 -15.19 -1.32 -26.84
N GLU A 64 -16.16 -2.14 -26.41
CA GLU A 64 -17.14 -2.83 -27.25
C GLU A 64 -18.54 -2.18 -27.17
N GLN A 65 -18.61 -0.89 -26.81
CA GLN A 65 -19.89 -0.20 -26.64
C GLN A 65 -20.70 -0.09 -27.93
N SER A 66 -22.02 -0.17 -27.81
CA SER A 66 -22.93 -0.07 -28.97
C SER A 66 -22.74 1.25 -29.71
N ILE A 67 -22.46 1.12 -31.01
CA ILE A 67 -22.17 2.21 -31.93
C ILE A 67 -23.44 2.97 -32.32
N GLN A 68 -24.63 2.37 -32.18
CA GLN A 68 -25.88 2.86 -32.77
C GLN A 68 -26.17 4.33 -32.44
N LYS A 69 -26.02 4.73 -31.18
CA LYS A 69 -26.17 6.12 -30.71
C LYS A 69 -25.32 7.13 -31.51
N TYR A 70 -24.07 6.80 -31.84
CA TYR A 70 -23.20 7.69 -32.61
C TYR A 70 -23.62 7.74 -34.09
N LYS A 71 -24.19 6.64 -34.62
CA LYS A 71 -24.79 6.63 -35.97
C LYS A 71 -26.03 7.51 -36.00
N ASP A 72 -26.90 7.40 -35.00
CA ASP A 72 -28.11 8.22 -34.88
C ASP A 72 -27.73 9.72 -34.81
N GLU A 73 -26.78 10.08 -33.94
CA GLU A 73 -26.29 11.47 -33.74
C GLU A 73 -25.55 12.08 -34.94
N LEU A 74 -24.93 11.27 -35.81
CA LEU A 74 -24.22 11.73 -37.01
C LEU A 74 -25.03 11.56 -38.30
N SER A 75 -26.15 10.84 -38.28
CA SER A 75 -26.99 10.62 -39.47
C SER A 75 -27.64 11.92 -39.95
N ILE A 76 -27.66 12.13 -41.27
CA ILE A 76 -28.40 13.23 -41.87
C ILE A 76 -29.70 12.63 -42.40
N ASN A 77 -30.82 13.00 -41.78
CA ASN A 77 -32.15 12.43 -42.07
C ASN A 77 -32.23 10.90 -41.92
N GLY A 78 -31.39 10.29 -41.08
CA GLY A 78 -31.32 8.84 -40.89
C GLY A 78 -30.50 8.07 -41.94
N ASP A 79 -29.96 8.74 -42.97
CA ASP A 79 -29.07 8.10 -43.95
C ASP A 79 -27.60 8.20 -43.53
N LEU A 80 -26.90 7.09 -43.67
CA LEU A 80 -25.47 6.90 -43.36
C LEU A 80 -24.61 6.79 -44.63
N SER A 81 -25.22 6.65 -45.81
CA SER A 81 -24.56 6.39 -47.10
C SER A 81 -23.55 7.48 -47.51
N TYR A 82 -23.72 8.71 -46.98
CA TYR A 82 -22.84 9.85 -47.22
C TYR A 82 -21.65 9.94 -46.24
N LEU A 83 -21.45 8.95 -45.36
CA LEU A 83 -20.44 8.93 -44.30
C LEU A 83 -19.59 7.65 -44.32
N ASN A 84 -18.56 7.64 -45.17
CA ASN A 84 -17.51 6.62 -45.15
C ASN A 84 -16.55 6.86 -43.97
N LEU A 85 -16.94 6.42 -42.78
CA LEU A 85 -16.21 6.54 -41.51
C LEU A 85 -15.93 5.16 -40.91
N ASP A 86 -14.82 5.00 -40.18
CA ASP A 86 -14.63 3.84 -39.32
C ASP A 86 -15.42 4.04 -38.03
N TRP A 87 -16.46 3.22 -37.90
CA TRP A 87 -17.40 3.21 -36.79
C TRP A 87 -16.87 2.49 -35.53
N LYS A 88 -15.70 1.85 -35.59
CA LYS A 88 -15.09 1.15 -34.45
C LYS A 88 -14.86 2.11 -33.27
N PRO A 89 -15.25 1.74 -32.03
CA PRO A 89 -14.94 2.57 -30.86
C PRO A 89 -13.45 2.61 -30.55
N VAL A 90 -12.94 3.78 -30.16
CA VAL A 90 -11.56 3.93 -29.64
C VAL A 90 -11.51 3.35 -28.22
N PRO A 91 -10.68 2.33 -27.92
CA PRO A 91 -10.67 1.64 -26.64
C PRO A 91 -9.88 2.43 -25.58
N ILE A 92 -10.45 3.53 -25.10
CA ILE A 92 -9.83 4.43 -24.11
C ILE A 92 -10.03 3.88 -22.69
N ILE A 93 -11.28 3.59 -22.31
CA ILE A 93 -11.65 3.13 -20.96
C ILE A 93 -10.86 1.90 -20.48
N PRO A 94 -10.63 0.83 -21.28
CA PRO A 94 -9.95 -0.38 -20.82
C PRO A 94 -8.61 -0.08 -20.14
N LYS A 95 -7.78 0.78 -20.76
CA LYS A 95 -6.47 1.18 -20.22
C LYS A 95 -6.57 1.81 -18.83
N PHE A 96 -7.54 2.72 -18.62
CA PHE A 96 -7.75 3.35 -17.30
C PHE A 96 -8.27 2.35 -16.27
N VAL A 97 -9.12 1.39 -16.67
CA VAL A 97 -9.61 0.32 -15.77
C VAL A 97 -8.46 -0.60 -15.37
N ASP A 98 -7.66 -1.07 -16.32
CA ASP A 98 -6.55 -2.00 -16.06
C ASP A 98 -5.48 -1.37 -15.14
N ILE A 99 -5.16 -0.09 -15.31
CA ILE A 99 -4.22 0.65 -14.44
C ILE A 99 -4.76 0.79 -13.01
N VAL A 100 -6.07 0.99 -12.82
CA VAL A 100 -6.69 1.02 -11.49
C VAL A 100 -6.73 -0.38 -10.86
N VAL A 101 -7.17 -1.39 -11.62
CA VAL A 101 -7.35 -2.75 -11.09
C VAL A 101 -6.01 -3.39 -10.73
N ASN A 102 -5.00 -3.33 -11.60
CA ASN A 102 -3.68 -3.90 -11.32
C ASN A 102 -3.00 -3.18 -10.14
N GLY A 103 -2.95 -1.85 -10.16
CA GLY A 103 -2.35 -1.05 -9.07
C GLY A 103 -3.13 -1.03 -7.75
N ILE A 104 -4.27 -1.73 -7.67
CA ILE A 104 -4.95 -2.09 -6.42
C ILE A 104 -4.68 -3.56 -6.07
N ALA A 105 -4.75 -4.48 -7.03
CA ALA A 105 -4.55 -5.90 -6.82
C ALA A 105 -3.10 -6.28 -6.42
N GLU A 106 -2.10 -5.50 -6.85
CA GLU A 106 -0.69 -5.64 -6.45
C GLU A 106 -0.42 -5.36 -4.96
N ARG A 107 -1.37 -4.71 -4.26
CA ARG A 107 -1.23 -4.39 -2.83
C ARG A 107 -1.50 -5.64 -2.00
N THR A 108 -0.42 -6.29 -1.58
CA THR A 108 -0.46 -7.42 -0.66
C THR A 108 -0.92 -6.99 0.73
N TYR A 109 -1.76 -7.80 1.35
CA TYR A 109 -2.14 -7.69 2.76
C TYR A 109 -1.88 -9.03 3.46
N ASP A 110 -1.64 -8.99 4.75
CA ASP A 110 -1.69 -10.15 5.62
C ASP A 110 -3.07 -10.19 6.30
N VAL A 111 -3.60 -11.40 6.49
CA VAL A 111 -4.68 -11.61 7.47
C VAL A 111 -4.03 -11.64 8.85
N LYS A 112 -4.54 -10.87 9.81
CA LYS A 112 -4.13 -10.92 11.21
C LYS A 112 -5.33 -11.31 12.08
N ALA A 113 -5.17 -12.39 12.86
CA ALA A 113 -6.17 -12.81 13.84
C ALA A 113 -5.74 -12.34 15.24
N TYR A 114 -6.67 -11.72 15.97
CA TYR A 114 -6.49 -11.37 17.38
C TYR A 114 -7.57 -12.04 18.20
N SER A 115 -7.17 -12.80 19.22
CA SER A 115 -8.11 -13.38 20.18
C SER A 115 -8.77 -12.26 20.99
N GLN A 116 -10.11 -12.24 21.02
CA GLN A 116 -10.93 -11.25 21.73
C GLN A 116 -11.55 -11.79 23.03
N ASP A 117 -11.39 -13.09 23.31
CA ASP A 117 -12.04 -13.71 24.47
C ASP A 117 -11.33 -13.37 25.79
N PRO A 118 -12.02 -13.44 26.94
CA PRO A 118 -11.43 -13.10 28.23
C PRO A 118 -10.20 -13.95 28.61
N TYR A 119 -10.08 -15.16 28.06
CA TYR A 119 -8.99 -16.09 28.37
C TYR A 119 -7.75 -15.85 27.48
N GLY A 120 -7.91 -15.53 26.19
CA GLY A 120 -6.83 -15.02 25.36
C GLY A 120 -6.27 -13.69 25.87
N VAL A 121 -7.16 -12.78 26.31
CA VAL A 121 -6.75 -11.54 27.03
C VAL A 121 -5.99 -11.90 28.31
N ALA A 122 -6.49 -12.82 29.14
CA ALA A 122 -5.79 -13.25 30.36
C ALA A 122 -4.40 -13.87 30.07
N LYS A 123 -4.25 -14.70 29.03
CA LYS A 123 -2.95 -15.24 28.59
C LYS A 123 -1.97 -14.12 28.19
N ARG A 124 -2.45 -13.10 27.47
CA ARG A 124 -1.66 -11.93 27.06
C ARG A 124 -1.23 -11.08 28.26
N THR A 125 -2.13 -10.88 29.23
CA THR A 125 -1.83 -10.21 30.50
C THR A 125 -0.84 -11.00 31.35
N GLN A 126 -1.03 -12.31 31.53
CA GLN A 126 -0.10 -13.15 32.32
C GLN A 126 1.31 -13.15 31.75
N TYR A 127 1.46 -13.18 30.41
CA TYR A 127 2.77 -13.08 29.79
C TYR A 127 3.42 -11.69 29.99
N MET A 128 2.64 -10.63 29.84
CA MET A 128 3.09 -9.26 30.15
C MET A 128 3.51 -9.12 31.62
N GLU A 129 2.75 -9.69 32.55
CA GLU A 129 3.06 -9.73 33.99
C GLU A 129 4.32 -10.54 34.28
N SER A 130 4.55 -11.69 33.63
CA SER A 130 5.79 -12.47 33.82
C SER A 130 7.03 -11.74 33.29
N VAL A 131 6.95 -11.11 32.11
CA VAL A 131 8.09 -10.34 31.58
C VAL A 131 8.35 -9.09 32.45
N LEU A 132 7.31 -8.41 32.92
CA LEU A 132 7.44 -7.27 33.85
C LEU A 132 8.02 -7.70 35.21
N ALA A 133 7.66 -8.88 35.71
CA ALA A 133 8.26 -9.45 36.92
C ALA A 133 9.74 -9.83 36.71
N ASP A 134 10.10 -10.45 35.58
CA ASP A 134 11.50 -10.73 35.21
C ASP A 134 12.31 -9.42 35.09
N MET A 135 11.72 -8.35 34.52
CA MET A 135 12.34 -7.01 34.46
C MET A 135 12.56 -6.41 35.85
N MET A 136 11.54 -6.41 36.72
CA MET A 136 11.65 -5.89 38.09
C MET A 136 12.59 -6.71 38.99
N THR A 137 12.81 -7.98 38.66
CA THR A 137 13.70 -8.88 39.40
C THR A 137 15.05 -9.11 38.70
N LYS A 138 15.39 -8.32 37.69
CA LYS A 138 16.64 -8.45 36.90
C LYS A 138 17.89 -8.45 37.78
N GLU A 139 18.09 -7.41 38.59
CA GLU A 139 19.23 -7.30 39.52
C GLU A 139 19.28 -8.45 40.55
N LEU A 140 18.12 -8.85 41.08
CA LEU A 140 18.00 -9.95 42.04
C LEU A 140 18.36 -11.30 41.40
N SER A 141 17.97 -11.50 40.13
CA SER A 141 18.21 -12.71 39.37
C SER A 141 19.66 -12.83 38.93
N GLU A 142 20.27 -11.72 38.49
CA GLU A 142 21.71 -11.66 38.19
C GLU A 142 22.55 -11.97 39.44
N TYR A 143 22.20 -11.40 40.59
CA TYR A 143 22.83 -11.73 41.88
C TYR A 143 22.63 -13.20 42.28
N ALA A 144 21.42 -13.73 42.16
CA ALA A 144 21.12 -15.13 42.48
C ALA A 144 21.85 -16.12 41.56
N MET A 145 22.01 -15.77 40.28
CA MET A 145 22.76 -16.58 39.31
C MET A 145 24.27 -16.54 39.59
N GLN A 146 24.82 -15.41 40.03
CA GLN A 146 26.25 -15.28 40.38
C GLN A 146 26.61 -16.01 41.68
N GLU A 147 25.84 -15.82 42.76
CA GLU A 147 26.16 -16.38 44.09
C GLU A 147 25.67 -17.83 44.28
N PHE A 148 24.53 -18.22 43.69
CA PHE A 148 23.90 -19.52 43.93
C PHE A 148 23.78 -20.40 42.68
N GLY A 149 24.11 -19.90 41.48
CA GLY A 149 24.00 -20.65 40.22
C GLY A 149 22.56 -20.98 39.82
N LEU A 150 21.56 -20.32 40.42
CA LEU A 150 20.14 -20.54 40.15
C LEU A 150 19.62 -19.42 39.24
N ASN A 151 19.13 -19.79 38.05
CA ASN A 151 18.33 -18.86 37.24
C ASN A 151 16.87 -18.87 37.74
N ILE A 152 16.33 -17.68 37.99
CA ILE A 152 14.97 -17.45 38.50
C ILE A 152 14.07 -16.85 37.39
N GLN A 153 14.66 -16.33 36.32
CA GLN A 153 13.92 -15.69 35.21
C GLN A 153 13.10 -16.69 34.41
N THR A 154 11.88 -16.29 34.05
CA THR A 154 10.99 -17.07 33.17
C THR A 154 11.34 -16.85 31.69
N THR A 155 11.77 -15.64 31.36
CA THR A 155 12.16 -15.17 30.03
C THR A 155 13.67 -15.31 29.83
N PRO A 156 14.17 -15.74 28.65
CA PRO A 156 15.61 -15.71 28.35
C PRO A 156 16.17 -14.30 28.42
N ALA A 157 17.32 -14.11 29.09
CA ALA A 157 17.93 -12.80 29.30
C ALA A 157 18.18 -12.01 28.00
N ASP A 158 18.57 -12.68 26.91
CA ASP A 158 18.78 -12.08 25.58
C ASP A 158 17.52 -11.48 24.94
N LYS A 159 16.33 -11.80 25.48
CA LYS A 159 15.01 -11.32 25.03
C LYS A 159 14.29 -10.45 26.07
N LEU A 160 14.92 -10.15 27.21
CA LEU A 160 14.30 -9.33 28.25
C LEU A 160 14.31 -7.85 27.83
N PRO A 161 13.17 -7.15 27.74
CA PRO A 161 13.13 -5.72 27.46
C PRO A 161 13.81 -4.91 28.57
N ASP A 162 14.51 -3.82 28.24
CA ASP A 162 15.19 -2.98 29.23
C ASP A 162 14.32 -1.80 29.72
N ASN A 163 13.21 -1.48 29.03
CA ASN A 163 12.36 -0.32 29.32
C ASN A 163 10.88 -0.61 29.01
N GLU A 164 9.95 0.14 29.60
CA GLU A 164 8.50 0.04 29.30
C GLU A 164 8.17 0.27 27.82
N ASP A 165 8.83 1.24 27.17
CA ASP A 165 8.74 1.47 25.71
C ASP A 165 9.10 0.21 24.90
N GLU A 166 10.06 -0.57 25.38
CA GLU A 166 10.56 -1.78 24.73
C GLU A 166 9.66 -2.97 25.00
N LEU A 167 9.15 -3.09 26.23
CA LEU A 167 8.14 -4.08 26.59
C LEU A 167 6.88 -3.90 25.72
N GLN A 168 6.41 -2.66 25.54
CA GLN A 168 5.29 -2.38 24.65
C GLN A 168 5.59 -2.75 23.18
N LEU A 169 6.82 -2.53 22.72
CA LEU A 169 7.25 -2.86 21.36
C LEU A 169 7.34 -4.39 21.13
N HIS A 170 7.98 -5.12 22.03
CA HIS A 170 8.10 -6.58 22.03
C HIS A 170 6.72 -7.25 22.14
N MET A 171 5.81 -6.70 22.95
CA MET A 171 4.41 -7.16 23.04
C MET A 171 3.58 -6.89 21.77
N GLN A 172 4.07 -6.08 20.82
CA GLN A 172 3.42 -5.79 19.53
C GLN A 172 4.10 -6.47 18.33
N LEU A 173 5.38 -6.83 18.45
CA LEU A 173 6.16 -7.51 17.40
C LEU A 173 6.24 -9.02 17.62
N ASP A 174 6.68 -9.43 18.80
CA ASP A 174 7.10 -10.81 19.10
C ASP A 174 6.01 -11.63 19.81
N TYR A 175 5.24 -11.00 20.71
CA TYR A 175 4.17 -11.72 21.40
C TYR A 175 2.91 -11.86 20.53
N LYS A 176 2.85 -12.98 19.82
CA LYS A 176 1.64 -13.48 19.18
C LYS A 176 1.27 -14.84 19.77
N GLN A 177 -0.01 -15.05 20.08
CA GLN A 177 -0.45 -16.33 20.64
C GLN A 177 -0.44 -17.40 19.55
N ALA A 178 -0.03 -18.61 19.88
CA ALA A 178 0.06 -19.67 18.89
C ALA A 178 -1.33 -20.11 18.36
N ILE A 179 -2.40 -19.93 19.16
CA ILE A 179 -3.81 -19.98 18.70
C ILE A 179 -4.15 -18.93 17.61
N GLU A 180 -3.59 -17.71 17.70
CA GLU A 180 -3.73 -16.64 16.67
C GLU A 180 -2.89 -16.96 15.42
N ILE A 181 -1.80 -17.73 15.55
CA ILE A 181 -1.00 -18.25 14.44
C ILE A 181 -1.73 -19.40 13.74
N ALA A 182 -2.33 -20.31 14.50
CA ALA A 182 -3.11 -21.44 14.00
C ALA A 182 -4.31 -20.97 13.15
N GLU A 183 -5.03 -19.94 13.59
CA GLU A 183 -6.20 -19.43 12.85
C GLU A 183 -5.82 -18.69 11.56
N GLU A 184 -4.76 -17.88 11.56
CA GLU A 184 -4.25 -17.29 10.31
C GLU A 184 -3.85 -18.37 9.29
N GLN A 185 -3.21 -19.45 9.76
CA GLN A 185 -2.85 -20.60 8.90
C GLN A 185 -4.10 -21.35 8.41
N ALA A 186 -5.13 -21.51 9.23
CA ALA A 186 -6.39 -22.15 8.85
C ALA A 186 -7.13 -21.35 7.77
N ILE A 187 -7.30 -20.03 7.96
CA ILE A 187 -7.93 -19.13 6.98
C ILE A 187 -7.11 -19.10 5.68
N GLN A 188 -5.78 -18.98 5.75
CA GLN A 188 -4.92 -18.96 4.57
C GLN A 188 -5.00 -20.29 3.80
N THR A 189 -5.11 -21.42 4.51
CA THR A 189 -5.33 -22.74 3.90
C THR A 189 -6.66 -22.81 3.15
N VAL A 190 -7.76 -22.32 3.74
CA VAL A 190 -9.09 -22.25 3.08
C VAL A 190 -9.07 -21.30 1.87
N PHE A 191 -8.41 -20.15 1.96
CA PHE A 191 -8.23 -19.23 0.83
C PHE A 191 -7.41 -19.84 -0.30
N ASN A 192 -6.35 -20.60 0.00
CA ASN A 192 -5.53 -21.30 -0.98
C ASN A 192 -6.32 -22.42 -1.67
N GLN A 193 -7.03 -23.26 -0.92
CA GLN A 193 -7.89 -24.33 -1.45
C GLN A 193 -8.96 -23.77 -2.42
N ASN A 194 -9.57 -22.63 -2.09
CA ASN A 194 -10.56 -21.96 -2.92
C ASN A 194 -9.97 -21.06 -4.02
N SER A 195 -8.63 -20.97 -4.17
CA SER A 195 -7.95 -20.07 -5.12
C SER A 195 -8.41 -18.60 -4.99
N TYR A 196 -8.62 -18.11 -3.76
CA TYR A 196 -9.28 -16.84 -3.47
C TYR A 196 -8.66 -15.62 -4.18
N GLU A 197 -7.34 -15.62 -4.43
CA GLU A 197 -6.66 -14.56 -5.18
C GLU A 197 -7.24 -14.33 -6.60
N ASN A 198 -7.73 -15.39 -7.25
CA ASN A 198 -8.40 -15.28 -8.56
C ASN A 198 -9.81 -14.69 -8.44
N THR A 199 -10.51 -15.00 -7.34
CA THR A 199 -11.81 -14.39 -6.99
C THR A 199 -11.63 -12.90 -6.67
N LYS A 200 -10.67 -12.55 -5.81
CA LYS A 200 -10.27 -11.19 -5.44
C LYS A 200 -9.97 -10.30 -6.64
N LYS A 201 -9.24 -10.79 -7.65
CA LYS A 201 -8.99 -10.04 -8.90
C LYS A 201 -10.27 -9.71 -9.69
N ARG A 202 -11.27 -10.60 -9.68
CA ARG A 202 -12.60 -10.32 -10.25
C ARG A 202 -13.37 -9.30 -9.42
N LEU A 203 -13.34 -9.41 -8.09
CA LEU A 203 -14.00 -8.44 -7.19
C LEU A 203 -13.48 -7.01 -7.40
N PHE A 204 -12.16 -6.82 -7.50
CA PHE A 204 -11.60 -5.49 -7.79
C PHE A 204 -12.01 -4.96 -9.18
N TYR A 205 -12.13 -5.83 -10.18
CA TYR A 205 -12.63 -5.46 -11.51
C TYR A 205 -14.10 -5.00 -11.45
N ASP A 206 -14.99 -5.75 -10.81
CA ASP A 206 -16.40 -5.35 -10.69
C ASP A 206 -16.61 -4.16 -9.74
N LEU A 207 -15.80 -3.99 -8.68
CA LEU A 207 -15.82 -2.77 -7.87
C LEU A 207 -15.42 -1.52 -8.68
N ALA A 208 -14.50 -1.63 -9.65
CA ALA A 208 -14.16 -0.54 -10.55
C ALA A 208 -15.22 -0.31 -11.66
N VAL A 209 -15.70 -1.39 -12.29
CA VAL A 209 -16.57 -1.33 -13.48
C VAL A 209 -18.05 -1.20 -13.12
N LEU A 210 -18.55 -1.95 -12.13
CA LEU A 210 -19.95 -1.98 -11.69
C LEU A 210 -20.20 -1.14 -10.42
N GLY A 211 -19.18 -0.90 -9.61
CA GLY A 211 -19.31 -0.16 -8.34
C GLY A 211 -19.79 -1.03 -7.17
N ILE A 212 -19.84 -2.35 -7.36
CA ILE A 212 -20.32 -3.34 -6.39
C ILE A 212 -19.52 -4.65 -6.55
N GLY A 213 -19.20 -5.30 -5.43
CA GLY A 213 -18.61 -6.64 -5.39
C GLY A 213 -19.40 -7.57 -4.48
N CYS A 214 -19.48 -8.86 -4.82
CA CYS A 214 -20.20 -9.87 -4.06
C CYS A 214 -19.41 -11.19 -3.96
N VAL A 215 -19.29 -11.73 -2.75
CA VAL A 215 -18.73 -13.06 -2.47
C VAL A 215 -19.75 -13.87 -1.70
N LYS A 216 -19.88 -15.16 -2.02
CA LYS A 216 -20.64 -16.12 -1.22
C LYS A 216 -19.66 -17.08 -0.54
N ASN A 217 -19.83 -17.30 0.76
CA ASN A 217 -19.28 -18.49 1.40
C ASN A 217 -20.39 -19.53 1.61
N ASN A 218 -20.02 -20.81 1.57
CA ASN A 218 -20.94 -21.92 1.81
C ASN A 218 -20.20 -23.05 2.53
N PHE A 219 -20.94 -23.93 3.20
CA PHE A 219 -20.42 -25.16 3.74
C PHE A 219 -21.16 -26.36 3.15
N THR A 220 -20.40 -27.35 2.67
CA THR A 220 -20.93 -28.61 2.16
C THR A 220 -20.12 -29.76 2.76
N GLN A 221 -20.77 -30.74 3.39
CA GLN A 221 -20.09 -31.84 4.10
C GLN A 221 -19.05 -32.59 3.24
N SER A 222 -19.25 -32.64 1.92
CA SER A 222 -18.35 -33.28 0.94
C SER A 222 -17.22 -32.39 0.41
N GLU A 223 -17.41 -31.07 0.35
CA GLU A 223 -16.45 -30.12 -0.27
C GLU A 223 -15.76 -29.21 0.77
N GLY A 224 -16.20 -29.21 2.02
CA GLY A 224 -15.70 -28.32 3.08
C GLY A 224 -16.27 -26.90 2.97
N ILE A 225 -15.43 -25.91 3.29
CA ILE A 225 -15.76 -24.48 3.21
C ILE A 225 -15.44 -23.98 1.81
N LYS A 226 -16.47 -23.55 1.09
CA LYS A 226 -16.38 -23.10 -0.30
C LYS A 226 -16.58 -21.59 -0.41
N ILE A 227 -15.77 -20.92 -1.23
CA ILE A 227 -15.85 -19.49 -1.50
C ILE A 227 -16.11 -19.27 -2.99
N GLU A 228 -17.31 -18.77 -3.32
CA GLU A 228 -17.73 -18.54 -4.70
C GLU A 228 -17.80 -17.04 -5.01
N TYR A 229 -17.20 -16.65 -6.14
CA TYR A 229 -17.48 -15.36 -6.78
C TYR A 229 -18.94 -15.34 -7.24
N VAL A 230 -19.68 -14.28 -6.92
CA VAL A 230 -21.06 -14.07 -7.37
C VAL A 230 -21.11 -12.84 -8.26
N ASP A 231 -21.61 -12.99 -9.49
CA ASP A 231 -21.75 -11.88 -10.43
C ASP A 231 -22.81 -10.87 -9.92
N PRO A 232 -22.46 -9.59 -9.67
CA PRO A 232 -23.43 -8.57 -9.26
C PRO A 232 -24.54 -8.31 -10.29
N ALA A 233 -24.39 -8.77 -11.53
CA ALA A 233 -25.46 -8.75 -12.53
C ALA A 233 -26.56 -9.82 -12.33
N ASN A 234 -26.37 -10.74 -11.37
CA ASN A 234 -27.28 -11.85 -11.08
C ASN A 234 -27.78 -11.89 -9.62
N ILE A 235 -27.41 -10.92 -8.77
CA ILE A 235 -27.89 -10.86 -7.38
C ILE A 235 -29.30 -10.28 -7.27
N VAL A 236 -30.02 -10.70 -6.23
CA VAL A 236 -31.28 -10.12 -5.74
C VAL A 236 -31.16 -9.84 -4.25
N TYR A 237 -31.68 -8.71 -3.78
CA TYR A 237 -31.53 -8.24 -2.40
C TYR A 237 -32.64 -7.25 -2.03
N SER A 238 -32.98 -7.15 -0.74
CA SER A 238 -33.92 -6.14 -0.25
C SER A 238 -33.37 -4.73 -0.42
N TYR A 239 -34.24 -3.71 -0.50
CA TYR A 239 -33.79 -2.32 -0.46
C TYR A 239 -32.89 -2.04 0.76
N THR A 240 -31.85 -1.24 0.54
CA THR A 240 -30.83 -0.84 1.52
C THR A 240 -30.30 0.55 1.12
N GLU A 241 -29.80 1.29 2.10
CA GLU A 241 -28.98 2.50 1.91
C GLU A 241 -27.57 2.35 2.50
N SER A 242 -27.25 1.19 3.09
CA SER A 242 -25.92 0.90 3.65
C SER A 242 -24.95 0.46 2.54
N PRO A 243 -23.77 1.11 2.39
CA PRO A 243 -22.70 0.65 1.51
C PRO A 243 -22.21 -0.78 1.78
N TYR A 244 -22.46 -1.31 2.99
CA TYR A 244 -22.05 -2.64 3.46
C TYR A 244 -23.22 -3.62 3.62
N PHE A 245 -24.44 -3.24 3.22
CA PHE A 245 -25.62 -4.13 3.14
C PHE A 245 -26.06 -4.79 4.47
N GLU A 246 -25.60 -4.33 5.63
CA GLU A 246 -25.87 -4.90 6.96
C GLU A 246 -27.39 -5.00 7.31
N ASP A 247 -28.17 -4.05 6.80
CA ASP A 247 -29.61 -3.87 7.03
C ASP A 247 -30.49 -4.82 6.19
N ILE A 248 -29.94 -5.58 5.23
CA ILE A 248 -30.76 -6.43 4.38
C ILE A 248 -31.35 -7.63 5.15
N TYR A 249 -32.62 -7.93 4.87
CA TYR A 249 -33.34 -9.08 5.44
C TYR A 249 -33.48 -10.24 4.45
N TYR A 250 -33.16 -10.04 3.17
CA TYR A 250 -32.93 -11.14 2.23
C TYR A 250 -31.85 -10.81 1.20
N VAL A 251 -31.20 -11.86 0.72
CA VAL A 251 -30.17 -11.81 -0.33
C VAL A 251 -30.20 -13.12 -1.13
N GLY A 252 -29.86 -13.07 -2.41
CA GLY A 252 -29.79 -14.26 -3.24
C GLY A 252 -29.08 -14.05 -4.57
N GLU A 253 -28.92 -15.13 -5.30
CA GLU A 253 -28.30 -15.18 -6.63
C GLU A 253 -29.17 -15.98 -7.59
N ILE A 254 -29.22 -15.56 -8.85
CA ILE A 254 -29.73 -16.39 -9.95
C ILE A 254 -28.56 -17.11 -10.60
N LYS A 255 -28.61 -18.43 -10.66
CA LYS A 255 -27.68 -19.25 -11.43
C LYS A 255 -28.43 -19.95 -12.57
N ASN A 256 -27.85 -19.91 -13.77
CA ASN A 256 -28.20 -20.81 -14.85
C ASN A 256 -27.47 -22.13 -14.58
N ILE A 257 -28.20 -23.24 -14.35
CA ILE A 257 -27.63 -24.53 -13.97
C ILE A 257 -28.17 -25.61 -14.89
N ASN A 258 -27.33 -26.58 -15.28
CA ASN A 258 -27.76 -27.66 -16.15
C ASN A 258 -28.61 -28.68 -15.39
N VAL A 259 -29.55 -29.34 -16.05
CA VAL A 259 -30.44 -30.34 -15.43
C VAL A 259 -29.67 -31.47 -14.73
N ASN A 260 -28.48 -31.82 -15.23
CA ASN A 260 -27.58 -32.80 -14.60
C ASN A 260 -27.12 -32.34 -13.21
N ASP A 261 -26.56 -31.13 -13.13
CA ASP A 261 -25.99 -30.55 -11.92
C ASP A 261 -27.11 -30.28 -10.88
N LEU A 262 -28.28 -29.86 -11.36
CA LEU A 262 -29.51 -29.70 -10.58
C LEU A 262 -29.91 -31.03 -9.92
N LYS A 263 -29.92 -32.14 -10.66
CA LYS A 263 -30.22 -33.48 -10.12
C LYS A 263 -29.12 -34.01 -9.18
N MET A 264 -27.87 -33.61 -9.35
CA MET A 264 -26.79 -33.91 -8.39
C MET A 264 -26.95 -33.16 -7.06
N GLN A 265 -27.35 -31.88 -7.11
CA GLN A 265 -27.61 -31.07 -5.91
C GLN A 265 -28.90 -31.48 -5.19
N PHE A 266 -29.94 -31.88 -5.93
CA PHE A 266 -31.24 -32.26 -5.39
C PHE A 266 -31.64 -33.69 -5.80
N PRO A 267 -31.05 -34.74 -5.18
CA PRO A 267 -31.33 -36.14 -5.50
C PRO A 267 -32.82 -36.52 -5.43
N ASN A 268 -33.59 -35.82 -4.59
CA ASN A 268 -35.01 -36.09 -4.31
C ASN A 268 -35.96 -35.79 -5.50
N LEU A 269 -35.53 -35.05 -6.52
CA LEU A 269 -36.38 -34.67 -7.65
C LEU A 269 -36.66 -35.86 -8.59
N THR A 270 -37.91 -36.06 -9.00
CA THR A 270 -38.26 -37.13 -9.94
C THR A 270 -38.04 -36.69 -11.39
N ASP A 271 -37.89 -37.66 -12.31
CA ASP A 271 -37.80 -37.38 -13.75
C ASP A 271 -39.03 -36.64 -14.30
N MET A 272 -40.18 -36.75 -13.65
CA MET A 272 -41.38 -35.98 -14.00
C MET A 272 -41.23 -34.52 -13.57
N ASP A 273 -40.62 -34.26 -12.42
CA ASP A 273 -40.38 -32.90 -11.93
C ASP A 273 -39.28 -32.22 -12.72
N LEU A 274 -38.19 -32.93 -13.07
CA LEU A 274 -37.18 -32.43 -14.00
C LEU A 274 -37.79 -32.06 -15.37
N LYS A 275 -38.76 -32.83 -15.86
CA LYS A 275 -39.51 -32.50 -17.10
C LYS A 275 -40.39 -31.26 -16.95
N LYS A 276 -41.15 -31.12 -15.85
CA LYS A 276 -41.92 -29.89 -15.55
C LYS A 276 -40.98 -28.68 -15.47
N ILE A 277 -39.89 -28.80 -14.74
CA ILE A 277 -38.86 -27.77 -14.53
C ILE A 277 -38.26 -27.32 -15.87
N THR A 278 -37.89 -28.26 -16.75
CA THR A 278 -37.34 -27.96 -18.08
C THR A 278 -38.39 -27.27 -18.97
N GLN A 279 -39.65 -27.70 -18.90
CA GLN A 279 -40.74 -27.13 -19.71
C GLN A 279 -41.21 -25.75 -19.23
N GLN A 280 -41.27 -25.51 -17.91
CA GLN A 280 -41.85 -24.30 -17.31
C GLN A 280 -40.79 -23.27 -16.91
N GLY A 281 -39.66 -23.72 -16.32
CA GLY A 281 -38.54 -22.85 -15.91
C GLY A 281 -37.80 -22.18 -17.08
N SER A 282 -38.14 -22.54 -18.31
CA SER A 282 -37.63 -21.91 -19.54
C SER A 282 -38.64 -20.93 -20.20
N GLN A 283 -39.91 -20.88 -19.78
CA GLN A 283 -40.94 -20.16 -20.54
C GLN A 283 -41.27 -18.73 -20.05
N ASP A 284 -41.74 -18.52 -18.83
CA ASP A 284 -42.52 -17.31 -18.53
C ASP A 284 -41.75 -16.00 -18.29
N TYR A 285 -40.51 -16.04 -17.77
CA TYR A 285 -39.70 -14.83 -17.58
C TYR A 285 -38.83 -14.44 -18.79
N ASN A 286 -38.80 -15.27 -19.84
CA ASN A 286 -38.07 -15.04 -21.10
C ASN A 286 -38.78 -14.01 -22.02
N THR A 287 -39.11 -12.82 -21.49
CA THR A 287 -39.49 -11.68 -22.33
C THR A 287 -38.24 -11.04 -22.91
N TYR A 288 -37.74 -11.61 -24.02
CA TYR A 288 -36.71 -11.07 -24.93
C TYR A 288 -35.91 -9.88 -24.38
N ASN A 289 -34.74 -10.15 -23.77
CA ASN A 289 -33.81 -9.07 -23.49
C ASN A 289 -33.19 -8.59 -24.82
N LYS A 290 -33.84 -7.59 -25.45
CA LYS A 290 -33.46 -7.04 -26.75
C LYS A 290 -32.05 -6.43 -26.78
N TYR A 291 -31.49 -6.10 -25.62
CA TYR A 291 -30.20 -5.42 -25.49
C TYR A 291 -29.03 -6.36 -25.20
N ASN A 292 -29.29 -7.62 -24.86
CA ASN A 292 -28.26 -8.64 -24.66
C ASN A 292 -28.69 -9.96 -25.32
N THR A 293 -28.30 -10.12 -26.59
CA THR A 293 -28.62 -11.32 -27.38
C THR A 293 -27.86 -12.57 -26.92
N GLN A 294 -26.70 -12.42 -26.27
CA GLN A 294 -25.94 -13.57 -25.76
C GLN A 294 -26.62 -14.23 -24.55
N VAL A 295 -27.33 -13.46 -23.71
CA VAL A 295 -28.18 -14.00 -22.62
C VAL A 295 -29.39 -14.80 -23.16
N ASN A 296 -29.76 -14.61 -24.42
CA ASN A 296 -30.81 -15.39 -25.08
C ASN A 296 -30.28 -16.71 -25.70
N ASN A 297 -28.96 -16.92 -25.79
CA ASN A 297 -28.34 -18.21 -26.18
C ASN A 297 -28.31 -19.18 -24.98
N LYS A 298 -29.50 -19.53 -24.44
CA LYS A 298 -29.63 -20.58 -23.43
C LYS A 298 -29.55 -21.96 -24.08
N ASP A 299 -28.85 -22.90 -23.44
CA ASP A 299 -28.99 -24.32 -23.74
C ASP A 299 -30.39 -24.77 -23.30
N ASN A 300 -31.07 -25.57 -24.12
CA ASN A 300 -32.34 -26.22 -23.78
C ASN A 300 -32.25 -27.10 -22.53
N ASN A 301 -31.05 -27.56 -22.16
CA ASN A 301 -30.77 -28.34 -20.95
C ASN A 301 -30.36 -27.47 -19.73
N SER A 302 -30.55 -26.16 -19.79
CA SER A 302 -30.24 -25.21 -18.70
C SER A 302 -31.50 -24.57 -18.08
N VAL A 303 -31.50 -24.42 -16.76
CA VAL A 303 -32.62 -23.95 -15.93
C VAL A 303 -32.16 -22.76 -15.10
N GLN A 304 -33.05 -21.77 -14.90
CA GLN A 304 -32.80 -20.66 -13.97
C GLN A 304 -33.29 -20.98 -12.57
N ILE A 305 -32.37 -20.89 -11.60
CA ILE A 305 -32.62 -21.19 -10.19
C ILE A 305 -32.19 -19.98 -9.35
N MET A 306 -33.06 -19.56 -8.45
CA MET A 306 -32.79 -18.52 -7.44
C MET A 306 -32.45 -19.20 -6.11
N TYR A 307 -31.20 -19.07 -5.68
CA TYR A 307 -30.75 -19.44 -4.33
C TYR A 307 -30.84 -18.20 -3.46
N PHE A 308 -31.57 -18.26 -2.36
CA PHE A 308 -31.77 -17.09 -1.49
C PHE A 308 -31.70 -17.45 0.00
N ASN A 309 -31.22 -16.49 0.76
CA ASN A 309 -31.14 -16.52 2.21
C ASN A 309 -32.13 -15.47 2.77
N TYR A 310 -32.87 -15.84 3.81
CA TYR A 310 -33.86 -14.98 4.46
C TYR A 310 -33.57 -14.87 5.96
N LYS A 311 -33.27 -13.66 6.43
CA LYS A 311 -33.01 -13.34 7.84
C LYS A 311 -34.33 -12.97 8.52
N THR A 312 -34.64 -13.66 9.61
CA THR A 312 -35.80 -13.38 10.46
C THR A 312 -35.46 -13.71 11.91
N TYR A 313 -36.42 -13.67 12.83
CA TYR A 313 -36.22 -14.07 14.22
C TYR A 313 -36.99 -15.35 14.57
N MET A 314 -36.49 -16.08 15.56
CA MET A 314 -37.10 -17.25 16.20
C MET A 314 -37.14 -17.01 17.71
N ASN A 315 -38.17 -17.54 18.38
CA ASN A 315 -38.41 -17.32 19.80
C ASN A 315 -38.06 -18.59 20.60
N GLU A 316 -36.89 -18.60 21.24
CA GLU A 316 -36.55 -19.68 22.16
C GLU A 316 -37.32 -19.53 23.48
N VAL A 317 -38.38 -20.33 23.62
CA VAL A 317 -39.20 -20.35 24.83
C VAL A 317 -38.76 -21.46 25.77
N TYR A 318 -38.45 -21.07 27.00
CA TYR A 318 -38.05 -21.94 28.09
C TYR A 318 -39.08 -21.88 29.21
N LYS A 319 -39.61 -23.06 29.57
CA LYS A 319 -40.43 -23.25 30.76
C LYS A 319 -39.50 -23.59 31.93
N VAL A 320 -39.30 -22.66 32.85
CA VAL A 320 -38.67 -22.94 34.14
C VAL A 320 -39.71 -23.53 35.07
N LYS A 321 -39.40 -24.63 35.76
CA LYS A 321 -40.28 -25.23 36.76
C LYS A 321 -39.48 -25.67 37.98
N GLU A 322 -39.86 -25.19 39.15
CA GLU A 322 -39.34 -25.71 40.41
C GLU A 322 -39.67 -27.20 40.60
N THR A 323 -38.71 -27.93 41.15
CA THR A 323 -38.88 -29.30 41.64
C THR A 323 -39.25 -29.28 43.12
N ALA A 324 -39.83 -30.38 43.63
CA ALA A 324 -40.23 -30.49 45.04
C ALA A 324 -39.05 -30.43 46.04
N THR A 325 -37.81 -30.43 45.55
CA THR A 325 -36.56 -30.28 46.30
C THR A 325 -35.96 -28.87 46.19
N GLY A 326 -36.66 -27.91 45.60
CA GLY A 326 -36.21 -26.51 45.45
C GLY A 326 -35.20 -26.26 44.33
N ALA A 327 -34.91 -27.26 43.48
CA ALA A 327 -34.06 -27.07 42.30
C ALA A 327 -34.90 -26.70 41.06
N GLU A 328 -34.44 -25.75 40.27
CA GLU A 328 -35.10 -25.38 39.02
C GLU A 328 -34.85 -26.41 37.90
N LYS A 329 -35.87 -26.66 37.08
CA LYS A 329 -35.75 -27.44 35.84
C LYS A 329 -36.25 -26.64 34.65
N ILE A 330 -35.32 -26.31 33.75
CA ILE A 330 -35.57 -25.63 32.48
C ILE A 330 -36.00 -26.65 31.42
N ILE A 331 -37.04 -26.33 30.64
CA ILE A 331 -37.59 -27.20 29.58
C ILE A 331 -37.89 -26.34 28.33
N LYS A 332 -37.22 -26.60 27.21
CA LYS A 332 -37.48 -25.91 25.93
C LYS A 332 -38.88 -26.22 25.38
N LYS A 333 -39.52 -25.23 24.77
CA LYS A 333 -40.87 -25.26 24.17
C LYS A 333 -40.91 -24.43 22.88
N SER A 334 -41.92 -24.68 22.04
CA SER A 334 -42.25 -23.84 20.89
C SER A 334 -42.87 -22.51 21.34
N ASP A 335 -42.82 -21.48 20.48
CA ASP A 335 -43.27 -20.13 20.81
C ASP A 335 -44.74 -20.06 21.27
N ALA A 336 -45.59 -20.89 20.66
CA ALA A 336 -47.00 -21.06 21.00
C ALA A 336 -47.25 -21.50 22.46
N PHE A 337 -46.22 -21.90 23.23
CA PHE A 337 -46.34 -22.09 24.68
C PHE A 337 -46.54 -20.76 25.41
N MET A 338 -47.80 -20.40 25.65
CA MET A 338 -48.18 -19.33 26.57
C MET A 338 -48.26 -19.84 28.01
N ALA A 339 -47.79 -19.04 28.97
CA ALA A 339 -47.92 -19.32 30.40
C ALA A 339 -49.32 -18.94 30.90
N THR A 340 -50.35 -19.69 30.49
CA THR A 340 -51.72 -19.48 30.97
C THR A 340 -51.82 -19.77 32.48
N PRO A 341 -52.23 -18.80 33.31
CA PRO A 341 -52.43 -19.03 34.74
C PRO A 341 -53.71 -19.83 34.96
N ILE A 342 -53.61 -21.15 35.11
CA ILE A 342 -54.78 -22.04 35.18
C ILE A 342 -55.53 -21.91 36.52
N ASN A 343 -54.87 -21.62 37.64
CA ASN A 343 -55.49 -21.40 38.96
C ASN A 343 -54.55 -20.64 39.93
N GLY A 344 -54.40 -19.32 39.77
CA GLY A 344 -53.81 -18.41 40.79
C GLY A 344 -52.30 -18.51 41.10
N GLU A 345 -51.72 -19.71 41.13
CA GLU A 345 -50.30 -19.98 41.43
C GLU A 345 -49.52 -20.32 40.15
N LEU A 346 -48.56 -19.47 39.78
CA LEU A 346 -47.60 -19.75 38.70
C LEU A 346 -46.45 -20.64 39.21
N ARG A 347 -46.65 -21.96 39.21
CA ARG A 347 -45.60 -22.96 39.52
C ARG A 347 -44.58 -23.16 38.38
N PHE A 348 -44.47 -22.18 37.48
CA PHE A 348 -43.53 -22.18 36.36
C PHE A 348 -43.48 -20.79 35.70
N GLU A 349 -42.28 -20.41 35.24
CA GLU A 349 -42.03 -19.17 34.50
C GLU A 349 -41.86 -19.47 32.99
N ARG A 350 -42.17 -18.49 32.13
CA ARG A 350 -41.86 -18.49 30.69
C ARG A 350 -40.76 -17.47 30.43
N ILE A 351 -39.52 -17.92 30.41
CA ILE A 351 -38.41 -17.15 29.86
C ILE A 351 -38.48 -17.30 28.35
N ALA A 352 -38.43 -16.19 27.60
CA ALA A 352 -38.40 -16.21 26.14
C ALA A 352 -37.26 -15.34 25.65
N LYS A 353 -36.43 -15.89 24.75
CA LYS A 353 -35.32 -15.19 24.12
C LYS A 353 -35.53 -15.15 22.61
N ASN A 354 -35.62 -13.95 22.05
CA ASN A 354 -35.69 -13.77 20.60
C ASN A 354 -34.27 -13.82 20.03
N ILE A 355 -34.07 -14.58 18.96
CA ILE A 355 -32.76 -14.81 18.33
C ILE A 355 -32.92 -14.69 16.81
N GLU A 356 -32.00 -14.02 16.11
CA GLU A 356 -31.98 -14.01 14.66
C GLU A 356 -31.66 -15.40 14.10
N VAL A 357 -32.32 -15.79 13.03
CA VAL A 357 -32.13 -17.07 12.33
C VAL A 357 -32.09 -16.85 10.83
N LEU A 358 -31.28 -17.68 10.17
CA LEU A 358 -31.11 -17.67 8.73
C LEU A 358 -31.83 -18.87 8.12
N TYR A 359 -32.74 -18.61 7.19
CA TYR A 359 -33.35 -19.64 6.33
C TYR A 359 -32.65 -19.65 4.97
N GLU A 360 -32.50 -20.84 4.40
CA GLU A 360 -32.00 -21.07 3.04
C GLU A 360 -33.13 -21.62 2.18
N GLY A 361 -33.31 -21.03 1.01
CA GLY A 361 -34.35 -21.39 0.05
C GLY A 361 -33.80 -21.50 -1.37
N VAL A 362 -34.34 -22.45 -2.12
CA VAL A 362 -33.98 -22.68 -3.52
C VAL A 362 -35.24 -22.77 -4.34
N TYR A 363 -35.41 -21.84 -5.28
CA TYR A 363 -36.66 -21.62 -6.03
C TYR A 363 -36.40 -21.53 -7.53
N ILE A 364 -37.37 -21.95 -8.34
CA ILE A 364 -37.32 -21.83 -9.80
C ILE A 364 -38.32 -20.75 -10.23
N PRO A 365 -37.84 -19.55 -10.63
CA PRO A 365 -38.70 -18.49 -11.13
C PRO A 365 -39.54 -18.93 -12.33
N GLY A 366 -40.77 -18.41 -12.43
CA GLY A 366 -41.75 -18.77 -13.45
C GLY A 366 -42.46 -20.08 -13.14
N ALA A 367 -41.70 -21.18 -13.01
CA ALA A 367 -42.25 -22.50 -12.69
C ALA A 367 -43.01 -22.55 -11.34
N ASN A 368 -42.76 -21.59 -10.44
CA ASN A 368 -43.41 -21.51 -9.12
C ASN A 368 -43.11 -22.71 -8.20
N ILE A 369 -41.97 -23.37 -8.44
CA ILE A 369 -41.52 -24.55 -7.69
C ILE A 369 -40.42 -24.14 -6.70
N LEU A 370 -40.64 -24.45 -5.42
CA LEU A 370 -39.63 -24.43 -4.36
C LEU A 370 -38.98 -25.82 -4.31
N LEU A 371 -37.66 -25.88 -4.47
CA LEU A 371 -36.87 -27.12 -4.43
C LEU A 371 -36.45 -27.48 -3.01
N ASP A 372 -36.06 -26.47 -2.24
CA ASP A 372 -35.66 -26.59 -0.83
C ASP A 372 -36.07 -25.34 -0.05
N TRP A 373 -36.37 -25.53 1.22
CA TRP A 373 -36.59 -24.49 2.23
C TRP A 373 -36.32 -25.08 3.60
N LYS A 374 -35.25 -24.62 4.23
CA LYS A 374 -34.78 -25.12 5.52
C LYS A 374 -34.18 -24.00 6.36
N LEU A 375 -34.06 -24.28 7.65
CA LEU A 375 -33.17 -23.52 8.52
C LEU A 375 -31.71 -23.77 8.06
N CYS A 376 -30.86 -22.74 8.06
CA CYS A 376 -29.44 -22.91 7.76
C CYS A 376 -28.77 -23.73 8.88
N ASP A 377 -28.18 -24.88 8.53
CA ASP A 377 -27.60 -25.82 9.50
C ASP A 377 -26.30 -25.28 10.15
N ASN A 378 -25.63 -24.33 9.47
CA ASN A 378 -24.35 -23.75 9.86
C ASN A 378 -24.45 -22.21 9.84
N MET A 379 -25.03 -21.65 10.92
CA MET A 379 -25.29 -20.21 11.04
C MET A 379 -24.07 -19.45 11.55
N LEU A 380 -23.61 -18.49 10.75
CA LEU A 380 -22.51 -17.59 11.08
C LEU A 380 -22.86 -16.69 12.27
N ARG A 381 -22.37 -17.04 13.46
CA ARG A 381 -22.64 -16.36 14.73
C ARG A 381 -21.40 -16.34 15.62
N GLU A 382 -21.07 -15.15 16.13
CA GLU A 382 -20.02 -14.95 17.15
C GLU A 382 -20.47 -15.56 18.49
N LYS A 383 -19.54 -16.16 19.27
CA LYS A 383 -19.91 -16.75 20.57
C LYS A 383 -20.22 -15.64 21.61
N ALA A 384 -19.69 -14.43 21.41
CA ALA A 384 -20.04 -13.21 22.13
C ALA A 384 -21.48 -12.68 21.88
N ASP A 385 -21.89 -12.42 20.63
CA ASP A 385 -23.27 -11.98 20.29
C ASP A 385 -24.12 -13.14 19.76
N ILE A 386 -24.64 -13.94 20.71
CA ILE A 386 -25.51 -15.10 20.44
C ILE A 386 -26.83 -14.71 19.73
N ASN A 387 -27.16 -13.42 19.63
CA ASN A 387 -28.47 -12.97 19.13
C ASN A 387 -28.51 -12.72 17.63
N LYS A 388 -27.39 -12.34 17.00
CA LYS A 388 -27.33 -11.99 15.57
C LYS A 388 -26.88 -13.16 14.70
N VAL A 389 -27.13 -13.07 13.40
CA VAL A 389 -26.60 -14.02 12.39
C VAL A 389 -26.12 -13.28 11.14
N LYS A 390 -24.87 -13.53 10.73
CA LYS A 390 -24.28 -13.00 9.51
C LYS A 390 -24.76 -13.78 8.28
N LEU A 391 -24.88 -13.08 7.14
CA LEU A 391 -25.35 -13.68 5.89
C LEU A 391 -24.21 -14.41 5.16
N ASN A 392 -24.53 -15.51 4.48
CA ASN A 392 -23.62 -16.26 3.60
C ASN A 392 -23.01 -15.41 2.47
N TYR A 393 -23.58 -14.25 2.17
CA TYR A 393 -23.10 -13.31 1.16
C TYR A 393 -22.42 -12.12 1.83
N SER A 394 -21.30 -11.70 1.28
CA SER A 394 -20.54 -10.48 1.58
C SER A 394 -20.67 -9.53 0.41
N ILE A 395 -21.21 -8.33 0.62
CA ILE A 395 -21.54 -7.38 -0.44
C ILE A 395 -21.10 -5.98 -0.05
N VAL A 396 -20.40 -5.28 -0.94
CA VAL A 396 -20.03 -3.87 -0.76
C VAL A 396 -20.28 -3.07 -2.02
N ALA A 397 -20.88 -1.89 -1.87
CA ALA A 397 -21.00 -0.86 -2.89
C ALA A 397 -20.67 0.52 -2.29
N PRO A 398 -19.41 1.02 -2.38
CA PRO A 398 -18.93 2.17 -1.61
C PRO A 398 -19.60 3.51 -1.96
N ARG A 399 -20.30 3.57 -3.10
CA ARG A 399 -21.01 4.76 -3.60
C ARG A 399 -22.48 4.42 -3.83
N MET A 400 -23.18 4.16 -2.73
CA MET A 400 -24.63 3.99 -2.73
C MET A 400 -25.34 5.30 -2.37
N TYR A 401 -26.41 5.63 -3.08
CA TYR A 401 -27.35 6.70 -2.71
C TYR A 401 -28.77 6.33 -3.17
N ASN A 402 -29.71 6.28 -2.23
CA ASN A 402 -31.12 5.90 -2.46
C ASN A 402 -31.25 4.60 -3.28
N GLY A 403 -30.51 3.55 -2.87
CA GLY A 403 -30.44 2.25 -3.56
C GLY A 403 -29.77 2.25 -4.96
N ARG A 404 -29.20 3.37 -5.42
CA ARG A 404 -28.44 3.47 -6.68
C ARG A 404 -26.94 3.38 -6.41
N ILE A 405 -26.22 2.66 -7.27
CA ILE A 405 -24.79 2.41 -7.18
C ILE A 405 -24.05 3.20 -8.28
N GLU A 406 -22.99 3.92 -7.92
CA GLU A 406 -22.11 4.62 -8.87
C GLU A 406 -20.75 3.93 -9.02
N SER A 407 -20.34 3.61 -10.25
CA SER A 407 -19.01 3.05 -10.56
C SER A 407 -18.03 4.09 -11.13
N LEU A 408 -16.74 3.74 -11.15
CA LEU A 408 -15.71 4.56 -11.82
C LEU A 408 -15.97 4.62 -13.33
N VAL A 409 -16.29 3.49 -13.96
CA VAL A 409 -16.62 3.45 -15.41
C VAL A 409 -17.87 4.29 -15.71
N SER A 410 -18.90 4.23 -14.85
CA SER A 410 -20.15 4.99 -15.04
C SER A 410 -19.90 6.49 -15.15
N ARG A 411 -19.01 7.04 -14.32
CA ARG A 411 -18.62 8.47 -14.35
C ARG A 411 -17.88 8.89 -15.63
N ILE A 412 -17.08 8.00 -16.24
CA ILE A 412 -16.29 8.32 -17.45
C ILE A 412 -16.99 7.98 -18.77
N THR A 413 -18.09 7.21 -18.74
CA THR A 413 -18.83 6.85 -19.97
C THR A 413 -19.26 8.07 -20.79
N GLY A 414 -19.68 9.17 -20.15
CA GLY A 414 -20.06 10.42 -20.83
C GLY A 414 -18.90 11.10 -21.56
N PHE A 415 -17.71 11.16 -20.96
CA PHE A 415 -16.53 11.74 -21.60
C PHE A 415 -16.03 10.85 -22.75
N ALA A 416 -15.99 9.53 -22.57
CA ALA A 416 -15.62 8.59 -23.62
C ALA A 416 -16.56 8.68 -24.85
N ASP A 417 -17.85 8.95 -24.63
CA ASP A 417 -18.81 9.15 -25.71
C ASP A 417 -18.57 10.46 -26.48
N MET A 418 -18.22 11.54 -25.79
CA MET A 418 -17.79 12.78 -26.44
C MET A 418 -16.47 12.62 -27.20
N ILE A 419 -15.53 11.81 -26.71
CA ILE A 419 -14.28 11.51 -27.41
C ILE A 419 -14.55 10.72 -28.71
N GLN A 420 -15.39 9.68 -28.67
CA GLN A 420 -15.72 8.91 -29.88
C GLN A 420 -16.40 9.79 -30.94
N LEU A 421 -17.36 10.64 -30.52
CA LEU A 421 -18.01 11.59 -31.42
C LEU A 421 -17.03 12.64 -31.97
N THR A 422 -16.05 13.08 -31.18
CA THR A 422 -14.97 13.98 -31.63
C THR A 422 -14.06 13.28 -32.64
N HIS A 423 -13.70 12.01 -32.41
CA HIS A 423 -12.89 11.20 -33.33
C HIS A 423 -13.60 10.97 -34.67
N LEU A 424 -14.89 10.63 -34.66
CA LEU A 424 -15.70 10.50 -35.88
C LEU A 424 -15.81 11.82 -36.65
N LYS A 425 -15.90 12.96 -35.95
CA LYS A 425 -15.83 14.30 -36.58
C LYS A 425 -14.44 14.61 -37.15
N MET A 426 -13.35 14.17 -36.51
CA MET A 426 -12.00 14.30 -37.09
C MET A 426 -11.85 13.49 -38.38
N GLN A 427 -12.33 12.25 -38.42
CA GLN A 427 -12.39 11.45 -39.65
C GLN A 427 -13.24 12.14 -40.75
N GLN A 428 -14.37 12.76 -40.37
CA GLN A 428 -15.23 13.49 -41.30
C GLN A 428 -14.57 14.77 -41.84
N VAL A 429 -13.76 15.47 -41.04
CA VAL A 429 -12.96 16.62 -41.52
C VAL A 429 -11.86 16.14 -42.45
N LEU A 430 -11.09 15.12 -42.06
CA LEU A 430 -9.98 14.57 -42.86
C LEU A 430 -10.45 14.05 -44.23
N SER A 431 -11.56 13.31 -44.29
CA SER A 431 -12.14 12.81 -45.55
C SER A 431 -12.74 13.92 -46.45
N ARG A 432 -12.83 15.16 -45.96
CA ARG A 432 -13.30 16.35 -46.69
C ARG A 432 -12.21 17.43 -46.84
N MET A 433 -10.99 17.17 -46.36
CA MET A 433 -9.84 18.05 -46.61
C MET A 433 -9.31 17.79 -48.01
N VAL A 434 -9.68 18.67 -48.94
CA VAL A 434 -8.97 18.79 -50.23
C VAL A 434 -7.51 19.16 -49.92
N PRO A 435 -6.51 18.52 -50.56
CA PRO A 435 -5.11 18.96 -50.46
C PRO A 435 -4.96 20.43 -50.88
N ASP A 436 -3.95 21.13 -50.36
CA ASP A 436 -3.60 22.45 -50.85
C ASP A 436 -3.28 22.37 -52.35
N GLY A 437 -3.87 23.29 -53.13
CA GLY A 437 -3.94 23.17 -54.58
C GLY A 437 -3.83 24.51 -55.28
N VAL A 438 -3.84 24.48 -56.62
CA VAL A 438 -3.72 25.67 -57.46
C VAL A 438 -5.05 25.92 -58.17
N TYR A 439 -5.64 27.10 -57.96
CA TYR A 439 -6.61 27.65 -58.91
C TYR A 439 -5.83 28.17 -60.12
N LEU A 440 -6.14 27.65 -61.31
CA LEU A 440 -5.48 27.97 -62.56
C LEU A 440 -6.48 28.59 -63.53
N ASP A 441 -6.22 29.83 -63.95
CA ASP A 441 -6.98 30.53 -64.97
C ASP A 441 -6.46 30.11 -66.35
N ALA A 442 -7.20 29.23 -67.03
CA ALA A 442 -6.76 28.61 -68.28
C ALA A 442 -6.68 29.63 -69.44
N ASP A 443 -7.61 30.58 -69.49
CA ASP A 443 -7.62 31.65 -70.49
C ASP A 443 -6.50 32.65 -70.20
N GLY A 444 -6.32 33.03 -68.92
CA GLY A 444 -5.24 33.92 -68.47
C GLY A 444 -3.81 33.38 -68.66
N LEU A 445 -3.62 32.07 -68.79
CA LEU A 445 -2.33 31.46 -69.18
C LEU A 445 -2.17 31.33 -70.70
N ALA A 446 -3.26 31.15 -71.45
CA ALA A 446 -3.22 31.01 -72.89
C ALA A 446 -2.71 32.27 -73.62
N GLU A 447 -2.80 33.46 -72.99
CA GLU A 447 -2.27 34.72 -73.53
C GLU A 447 -0.79 34.98 -73.18
N VAL A 448 -0.15 34.11 -72.38
CA VAL A 448 1.27 34.28 -71.97
C VAL A 448 2.22 33.68 -73.01
N ASP A 449 2.45 34.42 -74.09
CA ASP A 449 3.53 34.14 -75.04
C ASP A 449 4.92 34.47 -74.44
N LEU A 450 5.91 33.63 -74.74
CA LEU A 450 7.32 33.75 -74.33
C LEU A 450 8.16 34.68 -75.24
N GLY A 451 7.58 35.23 -76.30
CA GLY A 451 8.29 35.97 -77.34
C GLY A 451 8.85 35.10 -78.46
N ASN A 452 8.55 33.79 -78.43
CA ASN A 452 8.93 32.80 -79.44
C ASN A 452 7.74 32.35 -80.31
N GLY A 453 6.53 32.88 -80.10
CA GLY A 453 5.34 32.54 -80.88
C GLY A 453 4.71 31.19 -80.50
N THR A 454 4.96 30.72 -79.27
CA THR A 454 4.38 29.50 -78.71
C THR A 454 3.85 29.77 -77.31
N ASN A 455 2.54 29.67 -77.14
CA ASN A 455 1.86 29.90 -75.87
C ASN A 455 2.02 28.65 -74.98
N TYR A 456 2.04 28.82 -73.66
CA TYR A 456 2.11 27.68 -72.74
C TYR A 456 0.90 26.75 -72.89
N ASN A 457 1.15 25.44 -72.94
CA ASN A 457 0.14 24.47 -72.55
C ASN A 457 -0.10 24.60 -71.03
N PRO A 458 -1.35 24.71 -70.53
CA PRO A 458 -1.65 24.75 -69.09
C PRO A 458 -0.97 23.64 -68.26
N GLN A 459 -0.79 22.45 -68.83
CA GLN A 459 -0.08 21.34 -68.18
C GLN A 459 1.42 21.60 -68.00
N GLU A 460 2.06 22.33 -68.92
CA GLU A 460 3.48 22.67 -68.86
C GLU A 460 3.73 23.83 -67.88
N ALA A 461 2.84 24.84 -67.87
CA ALA A 461 2.86 25.91 -66.88
C ALA A 461 2.69 25.37 -65.44
N LEU A 462 1.79 24.40 -65.24
CA LEU A 462 1.61 23.71 -63.96
C LEU A 462 2.87 22.95 -63.53
N ASN A 463 3.51 22.22 -64.46
CA ASN A 463 4.77 21.53 -64.20
C ASN A 463 5.91 22.51 -63.85
N MET A 464 6.00 23.65 -64.55
CA MET A 464 7.00 24.69 -64.26
C MET A 464 6.79 25.30 -62.87
N PHE A 465 5.54 25.56 -62.47
CA PHE A 465 5.23 26.04 -61.13
C PHE A 465 5.71 25.04 -60.07
N PHE A 466 5.36 23.76 -60.19
CA PHE A 466 5.79 22.72 -59.23
C PHE A 466 7.31 22.46 -59.22
N GLN A 467 8.04 22.73 -60.32
CA GLN A 467 9.49 22.54 -60.39
C GLN A 467 10.32 23.76 -59.97
N THR A 468 9.77 24.98 -60.10
CA THR A 468 10.53 26.24 -59.92
C THR A 468 9.98 27.19 -58.86
N GLY A 469 8.77 26.93 -58.33
CA GLY A 469 8.08 27.79 -57.35
C GLY A 469 7.80 29.22 -57.84
N SER A 470 7.93 29.48 -59.15
CA SER A 470 7.96 30.82 -59.74
C SER A 470 6.90 30.96 -60.82
N ILE A 471 6.15 32.07 -60.78
CA ILE A 471 5.10 32.39 -61.75
C ILE A 471 5.55 33.61 -62.56
N ILE A 472 5.43 33.54 -63.89
CA ILE A 472 5.69 34.66 -64.80
C ILE A 472 4.39 35.01 -65.51
N GLY A 473 3.94 36.27 -65.39
CA GLY A 473 2.75 36.79 -66.07
C GLY A 473 2.99 38.19 -66.61
N ARG A 474 2.25 38.57 -67.66
CA ARG A 474 2.32 39.91 -68.27
C ARG A 474 1.36 40.87 -67.56
N SER A 475 1.86 41.98 -67.02
CA SER A 475 1.05 43.04 -66.38
C SER A 475 0.42 44.03 -67.36
N PHE A 476 0.84 44.00 -68.62
CA PHE A 476 0.32 44.82 -69.72
C PHE A 476 0.06 43.94 -70.95
N THR A 477 -0.92 44.32 -71.77
CA THR A 477 -1.19 43.69 -73.07
C THR A 477 -0.10 44.05 -74.08
N SER A 478 -0.11 43.41 -75.26
CA SER A 478 0.82 43.73 -76.35
C SER A 478 0.67 45.15 -76.91
N GLU A 479 -0.43 45.84 -76.63
CA GLU A 479 -0.69 47.22 -77.07
C GLU A 479 -0.40 48.26 -75.97
N GLY A 480 0.03 47.82 -74.78
CA GLY A 480 0.50 48.68 -73.68
C GLY A 480 -0.55 49.04 -72.63
N ASP A 481 -1.82 48.66 -72.82
CA ASP A 481 -2.86 48.77 -71.80
C ASP A 481 -2.62 47.81 -70.63
N MET A 482 -3.11 48.17 -69.44
CA MET A 482 -3.04 47.29 -68.26
C MET A 482 -3.78 45.98 -68.52
N ASN A 483 -3.12 44.84 -68.28
CA ASN A 483 -3.75 43.54 -68.47
C ASN A 483 -4.88 43.34 -67.44
N PRO A 484 -6.14 43.11 -67.86
CA PRO A 484 -7.24 42.82 -66.94
C PRO A 484 -7.19 41.40 -66.35
N GLY A 485 -6.33 40.52 -66.87
CA GLY A 485 -6.10 39.17 -66.35
C GLY A 485 -5.71 39.18 -64.87
N LYS A 486 -6.48 38.44 -64.06
CA LYS A 486 -6.11 38.18 -62.66
C LYS A 486 -4.84 37.31 -62.61
N VAL A 487 -4.17 37.29 -61.46
CA VAL A 487 -3.01 36.42 -61.21
C VAL A 487 -3.36 34.98 -61.64
N PRO A 488 -2.72 34.41 -62.69
CA PRO A 488 -3.26 33.21 -63.37
C PRO A 488 -3.16 31.92 -62.56
N ILE A 489 -2.35 31.92 -61.50
CA ILE A 489 -2.10 30.81 -60.60
C ILE A 489 -2.28 31.34 -59.17
N GLN A 490 -3.21 30.78 -58.41
CA GLN A 490 -3.48 31.19 -57.02
C GLN A 490 -3.51 29.96 -56.11
N GLU A 491 -2.78 30.02 -55.01
CA GLU A 491 -2.70 28.94 -54.02
C GLU A 491 -3.98 28.88 -53.16
N ILE A 492 -4.72 27.77 -53.29
CA ILE A 492 -5.87 27.43 -52.48
C ILE A 492 -5.38 26.91 -51.12
N ASN A 493 -5.01 27.84 -50.24
CA ASN A 493 -4.56 27.56 -48.87
C ASN A 493 -5.73 27.06 -47.99
N ASN A 494 -5.79 25.76 -47.69
CA ASN A 494 -6.88 25.10 -46.94
C ASN A 494 -6.81 25.29 -45.41
N SER A 495 -6.58 26.54 -44.99
CA SER A 495 -6.56 26.99 -43.59
C SER A 495 -7.84 26.62 -42.81
N ALA A 496 -8.99 26.57 -43.48
CA ALA A 496 -10.29 26.27 -42.88
C ALA A 496 -10.43 24.80 -42.43
N GLY A 497 -9.73 23.86 -43.09
CA GLY A 497 -9.66 22.46 -42.65
C GLY A 497 -8.76 22.31 -41.42
N ALA A 498 -7.53 22.83 -41.51
CA ALA A 498 -6.53 22.74 -40.44
C ALA A 498 -7.02 23.34 -39.11
N ASN A 499 -7.64 24.53 -39.14
CA ASN A 499 -8.16 25.19 -37.94
C ASN A 499 -9.26 24.36 -37.23
N LYS A 500 -10.15 23.71 -37.99
CA LYS A 500 -11.20 22.84 -37.43
C LYS A 500 -10.61 21.56 -36.84
N LEU A 501 -9.61 20.97 -37.51
CA LEU A 501 -8.90 19.79 -37.01
C LEU A 501 -8.15 20.10 -35.69
N ALA A 502 -7.46 21.24 -35.60
CA ALA A 502 -6.80 21.69 -34.38
C ALA A 502 -7.78 21.91 -33.21
N GLN A 503 -8.96 22.50 -33.47
CA GLN A 503 -10.03 22.62 -32.48
C GLN A 503 -10.55 21.26 -32.00
N LEU A 504 -10.76 20.30 -32.90
CA LEU A 504 -11.19 18.95 -32.54
C LEU A 504 -10.12 18.19 -31.73
N ILE A 505 -8.83 18.34 -32.04
CA ILE A 505 -7.72 17.78 -31.25
C ILE A 505 -7.69 18.38 -29.85
N SER A 506 -7.88 19.70 -29.73
CA SER A 506 -7.98 20.38 -28.42
C SER A 506 -9.15 19.82 -27.58
N THR A 507 -10.32 19.65 -28.20
CA THR A 507 -11.51 19.04 -27.58
C THR A 507 -11.27 17.57 -27.18
N TYR A 508 -10.59 16.78 -28.01
CA TYR A 508 -10.20 15.39 -27.71
C TYR A 508 -9.32 15.33 -26.45
N ASN A 509 -8.29 16.17 -26.40
CA ASN A 509 -7.36 16.24 -25.26
C ASN A 509 -8.05 16.75 -24.00
N TYR A 510 -8.96 17.73 -24.10
CA TYR A 510 -9.78 18.19 -22.99
C TYR A 510 -10.61 17.06 -22.37
N TYR A 511 -11.34 16.28 -23.18
CA TYR A 511 -12.10 15.15 -22.65
C TYR A 511 -11.22 14.00 -22.13
N MET A 512 -10.03 13.78 -22.71
CA MET A 512 -9.05 12.85 -22.15
C MET A 512 -8.60 13.30 -20.74
N GLN A 513 -8.40 14.61 -20.54
CA GLN A 513 -8.10 15.15 -19.22
C GLN A 513 -9.28 15.01 -18.25
N MET A 514 -10.52 15.21 -18.70
CA MET A 514 -11.71 14.95 -17.87
C MET A 514 -11.83 13.47 -17.43
N ILE A 515 -11.39 12.51 -18.25
CA ILE A 515 -11.29 11.09 -17.84
C ILE A 515 -10.21 10.91 -16.76
N ARG A 516 -9.04 11.51 -16.96
CA ARG A 516 -7.93 11.50 -15.99
C ARG A 516 -8.34 12.08 -14.64
N ASP A 517 -8.95 13.26 -14.64
CA ASP A 517 -9.40 13.96 -13.44
C ASP A 517 -10.52 13.17 -12.72
N ALA A 518 -11.49 12.61 -13.47
CA ALA A 518 -12.59 11.83 -12.89
C ALA A 518 -12.17 10.45 -12.35
N THR A 519 -11.13 9.83 -12.92
CA THR A 519 -10.51 8.60 -12.39
C THR A 519 -9.48 8.86 -11.29
N GLY A 520 -8.93 10.08 -11.22
CA GLY A 520 -7.76 10.39 -10.41
C GLY A 520 -6.46 9.80 -10.99
N LEU A 521 -6.40 9.45 -12.27
CA LEU A 521 -5.18 8.97 -12.93
C LEU A 521 -4.48 10.12 -13.66
N ASN A 522 -3.31 10.53 -13.16
CA ASN A 522 -2.49 11.57 -13.78
C ASN A 522 -1.51 10.98 -14.83
N GLU A 523 -0.99 11.80 -15.74
CA GLU A 523 -0.19 11.37 -16.91
C GLU A 523 1.00 10.46 -16.57
N ALA A 524 1.66 10.72 -15.44
CA ALA A 524 2.78 9.91 -14.95
C ALA A 524 2.40 8.45 -14.67
N ARG A 525 1.16 8.17 -14.26
CA ARG A 525 0.63 6.81 -14.00
C ARG A 525 -0.03 6.20 -15.24
N ASP A 526 -0.38 7.01 -16.23
CA ASP A 526 -0.91 6.61 -17.54
C ASP A 526 0.18 6.03 -18.49
N ALA A 527 1.45 6.01 -18.04
CA ALA A 527 2.63 5.53 -18.78
C ALA A 527 2.84 6.19 -20.17
N SER A 528 2.13 7.27 -20.47
CA SER A 528 2.18 7.98 -21.76
C SER A 528 3.41 8.86 -21.93
N THR A 529 4.08 9.23 -20.84
CA THR A 529 5.27 10.09 -20.82
C THR A 529 6.30 9.60 -19.78
N PRO A 530 7.00 8.47 -20.04
CA PRO A 530 8.07 7.95 -19.17
C PRO A 530 9.37 8.75 -19.35
N ASP A 531 9.34 10.06 -19.08
CA ASP A 531 10.55 10.87 -19.07
C ASP A 531 11.40 10.53 -17.82
N LYS A 532 12.62 10.03 -18.06
CA LYS A 532 13.61 9.72 -17.02
C LYS A 532 14.07 10.95 -16.22
N ASN A 533 13.82 12.15 -16.73
CA ASN A 533 14.22 13.42 -16.11
C ASN A 533 13.07 14.10 -15.35
N ALA A 534 11.83 13.62 -15.48
CA ALA A 534 10.73 14.11 -14.69
C ALA A 534 10.99 13.81 -13.20
N LEU A 535 10.97 14.85 -12.36
CA LEU A 535 11.36 14.74 -10.95
C LEU A 535 10.56 13.61 -10.29
N VAL A 536 11.27 12.61 -9.76
CA VAL A 536 10.66 11.37 -9.23
C VAL A 536 9.63 11.67 -8.13
N GLY A 537 9.82 12.75 -7.37
CA GLY A 537 8.83 13.25 -6.40
C GLY A 537 7.52 13.74 -7.01
N ILE A 538 7.52 14.31 -8.22
CA ILE A 538 6.28 14.75 -8.91
C ILE A 538 5.50 13.53 -9.40
N GLN A 539 6.19 12.53 -9.95
CA GLN A 539 5.57 11.25 -10.35
C GLN A 539 4.97 10.52 -9.12
N LYS A 540 5.63 10.58 -7.96
CA LYS A 540 5.15 9.99 -6.70
C LYS A 540 3.99 10.76 -6.06
N LEU A 541 4.04 12.09 -6.00
CA LEU A 541 2.90 12.91 -5.59
C LEU A 541 1.67 12.68 -6.49
N ALA A 542 1.88 12.50 -7.79
CA ALA A 542 0.82 12.10 -8.72
C ALA A 542 0.24 10.70 -8.40
N ALA A 543 1.07 9.73 -8.02
CA ALA A 543 0.63 8.42 -7.57
C ALA A 543 -0.11 8.46 -6.21
N ALA A 544 0.35 9.25 -5.24
CA ALA A 544 -0.28 9.42 -3.94
C ALA A 544 -1.68 10.08 -4.04
N ASN A 545 -1.80 11.13 -4.85
CA ASN A 545 -3.10 11.75 -5.18
C ASN A 545 -4.03 10.74 -5.88
N SER A 546 -3.47 9.90 -6.76
CA SER A 546 -4.23 8.85 -7.47
C SER A 546 -4.73 7.75 -6.53
N ASN A 547 -3.87 7.27 -5.61
CA ASN A 547 -4.25 6.30 -4.58
C ASN A 547 -5.29 6.88 -3.62
N THR A 548 -5.25 8.19 -3.33
CA THR A 548 -6.28 8.88 -2.56
C THR A 548 -7.63 8.87 -3.28
N ALA A 549 -7.65 9.13 -4.59
CA ALA A 549 -8.88 9.07 -5.39
C ALA A 549 -9.49 7.66 -5.47
N THR A 550 -8.67 6.62 -5.62
CA THR A 550 -9.12 5.22 -5.75
C THR A 550 -9.29 4.49 -4.41
N ARG A 551 -8.88 5.09 -3.28
CA ARG A 551 -8.92 4.51 -1.92
C ARG A 551 -10.24 3.81 -1.56
N HIS A 552 -11.37 4.34 -1.99
CA HIS A 552 -12.69 3.77 -1.75
C HIS A 552 -12.88 2.37 -2.38
N ILE A 553 -12.29 2.10 -3.54
CA ILE A 553 -12.31 0.77 -4.20
C ILE A 553 -11.45 -0.22 -3.41
N LEU A 554 -10.26 0.20 -3.00
CA LEU A 554 -9.36 -0.59 -2.15
C LEU A 554 -10.02 -0.93 -0.81
N GLN A 555 -10.60 0.05 -0.12
CA GLN A 555 -11.29 -0.16 1.16
C GLN A 555 -12.48 -1.12 1.04
N SER A 556 -13.21 -1.11 -0.08
CA SER A 556 -14.27 -2.10 -0.34
C SER A 556 -13.75 -3.53 -0.54
N GLY A 557 -12.66 -3.72 -1.28
CA GLY A 557 -12.05 -5.04 -1.46
C GLY A 557 -11.41 -5.59 -0.18
N LEU A 558 -10.85 -4.70 0.65
CA LEU A 558 -10.38 -5.04 2.00
C LEU A 558 -11.54 -5.44 2.90
N PHE A 559 -12.65 -4.70 2.92
CA PHE A 559 -13.84 -5.08 3.69
C PHE A 559 -14.37 -6.45 3.25
N LEU A 560 -14.56 -6.67 1.94
CA LEU A 560 -14.99 -7.98 1.42
C LEU A 560 -14.04 -9.11 1.84
N THR A 561 -12.74 -8.86 1.92
CA THR A 561 -11.74 -9.83 2.37
C THR A 561 -11.83 -10.07 3.89
N ALA A 562 -11.94 -9.01 4.70
CA ALA A 562 -12.02 -9.10 6.15
C ALA A 562 -13.31 -9.81 6.59
N GLU A 563 -14.45 -9.40 6.03
CA GLU A 563 -15.76 -9.99 6.30
C GLU A 563 -15.84 -11.46 5.81
N THR A 564 -15.21 -11.80 4.68
CA THR A 564 -15.15 -13.21 4.25
C THR A 564 -14.20 -14.05 5.11
N ALA A 565 -13.05 -13.52 5.53
CA ALA A 565 -12.15 -14.19 6.48
C ALA A 565 -12.84 -14.44 7.83
N GLU A 566 -13.53 -13.43 8.37
CA GLU A 566 -14.30 -13.52 9.62
C GLU A 566 -15.42 -14.56 9.53
N LYS A 567 -16.20 -14.55 8.44
CA LYS A 567 -17.20 -15.60 8.19
C LYS A 567 -16.59 -16.98 7.90
N ILE A 568 -15.31 -17.07 7.50
CA ILE A 568 -14.60 -18.34 7.36
C ILE A 568 -14.17 -18.85 8.75
N SER A 569 -13.67 -17.98 9.62
CA SER A 569 -13.31 -18.29 11.01
C SER A 569 -14.46 -18.95 11.78
N LEU A 570 -15.66 -18.36 11.72
CA LEU A 570 -16.85 -18.93 12.35
C LEU A 570 -17.20 -20.32 11.77
N ARG A 571 -17.05 -20.53 10.45
CA ARG A 571 -17.23 -21.87 9.85
C ARG A 571 -16.11 -22.85 10.22
N ILE A 572 -14.88 -22.39 10.43
CA ILE A 572 -13.76 -23.22 10.88
C ILE A 572 -14.05 -23.74 12.29
N ALA A 573 -14.50 -22.87 13.21
CA ALA A 573 -14.94 -23.26 14.54
C ALA A 573 -16.05 -24.34 14.48
N ASP A 574 -17.12 -24.11 13.72
CA ASP A 574 -18.20 -25.09 13.56
C ASP A 574 -17.74 -26.42 12.93
N VAL A 575 -16.83 -26.38 11.94
CA VAL A 575 -16.26 -27.58 11.30
C VAL A 575 -15.40 -28.37 12.28
N LEU A 576 -14.66 -27.69 13.15
CA LEU A 576 -13.86 -28.30 14.21
C LEU A 576 -14.72 -28.86 15.35
N GLU A 577 -15.89 -28.28 15.63
CA GLU A 577 -16.80 -28.70 16.69
C GLU A 577 -17.75 -29.85 16.24
N TYR A 578 -18.25 -29.80 14.99
CA TYR A 578 -19.35 -30.68 14.52
C TYR A 578 -19.04 -31.57 13.31
N SER A 579 -18.01 -31.32 12.50
CA SER A 579 -17.83 -32.05 11.23
C SER A 579 -17.07 -33.38 11.38
N PRO A 580 -17.53 -34.48 10.75
CA PRO A 580 -16.73 -35.71 10.65
C PRO A 580 -15.44 -35.53 9.80
N THR A 581 -15.33 -34.45 9.02
CA THR A 581 -14.11 -34.13 8.26
C THR A 581 -13.02 -33.43 9.09
N ARG A 582 -13.26 -33.13 10.38
CA ARG A 582 -12.34 -32.49 11.33
C ARG A 582 -10.88 -32.95 11.18
N ASN A 583 -10.65 -34.26 11.22
CA ASN A 583 -9.28 -34.83 11.18
C ASN A 583 -8.58 -34.58 9.84
N ALA A 584 -9.31 -34.63 8.72
CA ALA A 584 -8.76 -34.34 7.39
C ALA A 584 -8.47 -32.83 7.22
N PHE A 585 -9.31 -31.97 7.81
CA PHE A 585 -9.10 -30.53 7.82
C PHE A 585 -7.86 -30.15 8.65
N ILE A 586 -7.75 -30.67 9.89
CA ILE A 586 -6.57 -30.53 10.75
C ILE A 586 -5.31 -31.03 10.05
N GLN A 587 -5.36 -32.20 9.40
CA GLN A 587 -4.23 -32.74 8.63
C GLN A 587 -3.84 -31.83 7.44
N SER A 588 -4.80 -31.17 6.79
CA SER A 588 -4.54 -30.26 5.68
C SER A 588 -3.81 -28.97 6.08
N ILE A 589 -3.96 -28.54 7.35
CA ILE A 589 -3.25 -27.39 7.92
C ILE A 589 -1.90 -27.85 8.51
N GLY A 590 -1.93 -28.89 9.35
CA GLY A 590 -0.76 -29.43 10.05
C GLY A 590 0.32 -30.05 9.15
N ALA A 591 0.02 -30.28 7.86
CA ALA A 591 1.02 -30.61 6.84
C ALA A 591 2.09 -29.51 6.67
N HIS A 592 1.81 -28.28 7.11
CA HIS A 592 2.75 -27.15 7.04
C HIS A 592 3.41 -26.79 8.37
N ASN A 593 2.83 -27.14 9.53
CA ASN A 593 3.42 -26.95 10.85
C ASN A 593 2.93 -28.02 11.84
N VAL A 594 3.87 -28.67 12.55
CA VAL A 594 3.56 -29.76 13.49
C VAL A 594 3.16 -29.23 14.87
N GLY A 595 3.60 -28.04 15.26
CA GLY A 595 3.42 -27.50 16.62
C GLY A 595 2.01 -26.97 16.95
N THR A 596 1.20 -26.61 15.96
CA THR A 596 -0.13 -26.00 16.14
C THR A 596 -1.28 -27.01 16.15
N LEU A 597 -0.99 -28.31 16.04
CA LEU A 597 -2.00 -29.37 15.85
C LEU A 597 -3.00 -29.48 17.02
N ASP A 598 -2.54 -29.41 18.26
CA ASP A 598 -3.43 -29.50 19.43
C ASP A 598 -4.25 -28.21 19.62
N GLU A 599 -3.64 -27.06 19.35
CA GLU A 599 -4.27 -25.73 19.41
C GLU A 599 -5.39 -25.58 18.36
N LEU A 600 -5.19 -26.14 17.16
CA LEU A 600 -6.24 -26.28 16.13
C LEU A 600 -7.44 -27.11 16.62
N THR A 601 -7.29 -27.96 17.64
CA THR A 601 -8.45 -28.67 18.22
C THR A 601 -9.24 -27.79 19.20
N GLU A 602 -8.59 -26.85 19.88
CA GLU A 602 -9.20 -25.94 20.86
C GLU A 602 -9.71 -24.63 20.25
N LEU A 603 -9.30 -24.30 19.02
CA LEU A 603 -9.62 -23.05 18.30
C LEU A 603 -11.10 -22.67 18.35
N HIS A 604 -12.01 -23.64 18.23
CA HIS A 604 -13.46 -23.45 18.34
C HIS A 604 -13.96 -22.89 19.69
N LEU A 605 -13.12 -22.83 20.73
CA LEU A 605 -13.46 -22.28 22.06
C LEU A 605 -13.26 -20.76 22.16
N HIS A 606 -12.59 -20.12 21.20
CA HIS A 606 -12.23 -18.70 21.24
C HIS A 606 -12.94 -17.90 20.14
N ASP A 607 -13.31 -16.65 20.44
CA ASP A 607 -13.73 -15.66 19.45
C ASP A 607 -12.50 -14.88 18.92
N PHE A 608 -12.42 -14.70 17.60
CA PHE A 608 -11.32 -13.99 16.93
C PHE A 608 -11.81 -12.74 16.20
N GLY A 609 -11.17 -11.61 16.48
CA GLY A 609 -11.28 -10.40 15.66
C GLY A 609 -10.27 -10.43 14.53
N ILE A 610 -10.73 -10.25 13.30
CA ILE A 610 -9.88 -10.35 12.11
C ILE A 610 -9.62 -8.97 11.50
N PHE A 611 -8.35 -8.68 11.29
CA PHE A 611 -7.85 -7.42 10.76
C PHE A 611 -6.96 -7.70 9.55
N LEU A 612 -6.93 -6.79 8.58
CA LEU A 612 -6.02 -6.89 7.43
C LEU A 612 -4.89 -5.89 7.61
N GLU A 613 -3.67 -6.38 7.82
CA GLU A 613 -2.48 -5.54 7.80
C GLU A 613 -2.05 -5.38 6.35
N LEU A 614 -2.22 -4.17 5.79
CA LEU A 614 -1.69 -3.87 4.47
C LEU A 614 -0.16 -3.85 4.52
N SER A 615 0.47 -4.40 3.49
CA SER A 615 1.88 -4.08 3.22
C SER A 615 2.00 -2.58 2.95
N PRO A 616 3.03 -1.90 3.50
CA PRO A 616 3.17 -0.46 3.36
C PRO A 616 3.40 -0.06 1.91
N ASP A 617 2.91 1.13 1.55
CA ASP A 617 3.04 1.66 0.19
C ASP A 617 4.51 1.86 -0.20
N GLU A 618 4.82 1.80 -1.49
CA GLU A 618 6.21 1.93 -1.99
C GLU A 618 6.87 3.26 -1.55
N GLU A 619 6.07 4.32 -1.38
CA GLU A 619 6.52 5.60 -0.82
C GLU A 619 6.84 5.50 0.68
N GLU A 620 6.00 4.83 1.48
CA GLU A 620 6.25 4.64 2.92
C GLU A 620 7.46 3.72 3.16
N LYS A 621 7.58 2.66 2.36
CA LYS A 621 8.78 1.80 2.29
C LYS A 621 10.02 2.61 1.94
N GLN A 622 9.95 3.51 0.96
CA GLN A 622 11.11 4.33 0.60
C GLN A 622 11.47 5.39 1.64
N LEU A 623 10.48 5.96 2.35
CA LEU A 623 10.73 6.86 3.47
C LEU A 623 11.40 6.12 4.63
N LEU A 624 10.94 4.91 4.96
CA LEU A 624 11.59 4.03 5.93
C LEU A 624 13.00 3.63 5.49
N GLU A 625 13.19 3.21 4.23
CA GLU A 625 14.49 2.84 3.67
C GLU A 625 15.48 4.03 3.66
N ASN A 626 15.01 5.25 3.37
CA ASN A 626 15.83 6.46 3.46
C ASN A 626 16.25 6.75 4.92
N ASN A 627 15.32 6.64 5.88
CA ASN A 627 15.63 6.76 7.31
C ASN A 627 16.67 5.70 7.76
N ILE A 628 16.55 4.46 7.27
CA ILE A 628 17.51 3.38 7.50
C ILE A 628 18.87 3.69 6.87
N GLN A 629 18.92 4.11 5.60
CA GLN A 629 20.18 4.44 4.91
C GLN A 629 20.90 5.63 5.55
N VAL A 630 20.17 6.66 6.02
CA VAL A 630 20.74 7.76 6.81
C VAL A 630 21.26 7.26 8.15
N ALA A 631 20.54 6.36 8.84
CA ALA A 631 21.01 5.78 10.10
C ALA A 631 22.26 4.91 9.92
N ILE A 632 22.33 4.05 8.90
CA ILE A 632 23.53 3.27 8.54
C ILE A 632 24.68 4.21 8.16
N GLY A 633 24.44 5.20 7.31
CA GLY A 633 25.47 6.15 6.86
C GLY A 633 26.04 7.04 7.98
N GLN A 634 25.29 7.21 9.07
CA GLN A 634 25.74 7.86 10.31
C GLN A 634 26.30 6.86 11.35
N ASN A 635 26.40 5.57 11.02
CA ASN A 635 26.70 4.45 11.93
C ASN A 635 25.76 4.33 13.16
N ASN A 636 24.60 4.98 13.13
CA ASN A 636 23.62 5.08 14.22
C ASN A 636 22.85 3.75 14.50
N ILE A 637 22.93 2.78 13.59
CA ILE A 637 22.41 1.40 13.74
C ILE A 637 23.41 0.42 13.14
N GLU A 638 23.15 -0.89 13.24
CA GLU A 638 23.91 -1.94 12.56
C GLU A 638 23.17 -2.47 11.32
N LEU A 639 23.86 -3.26 10.48
CA LEU A 639 23.24 -3.80 9.26
C LEU A 639 22.17 -4.86 9.58
N GLU A 640 22.33 -5.57 10.69
CA GLU A 640 21.39 -6.57 11.18
C GLU A 640 20.11 -5.91 11.72
N ASP A 641 20.22 -4.85 12.53
CA ASP A 641 19.08 -3.98 12.91
C ASP A 641 18.30 -3.51 11.65
N ALA A 642 19.03 -3.13 10.60
CA ALA A 642 18.46 -2.65 9.35
C ALA A 642 17.84 -3.76 8.47
N ILE A 643 18.01 -5.03 8.81
CA ILE A 643 17.25 -6.14 8.22
C ILE A 643 15.97 -6.33 9.04
N ASP A 644 16.06 -6.46 10.37
CA ASP A 644 14.91 -6.57 11.29
C ASP A 644 13.86 -5.47 10.99
N ILE A 645 14.29 -4.21 10.91
CA ILE A 645 13.42 -3.05 10.71
C ILE A 645 12.73 -3.06 9.31
N ARG A 646 13.30 -3.74 8.30
CA ARG A 646 12.70 -3.86 6.97
C ARG A 646 11.61 -4.93 6.88
N GLU A 647 11.65 -5.95 7.75
CA GLU A 647 10.61 -7.00 7.76
C GLU A 647 9.30 -6.51 8.39
N ILE A 648 9.36 -5.48 9.25
CA ILE A 648 8.20 -4.87 9.90
C ILE A 648 7.34 -4.09 8.90
N LYS A 649 6.17 -4.63 8.57
CA LYS A 649 5.20 -4.02 7.64
C LYS A 649 4.59 -2.71 8.20
N ASN A 650 4.32 -2.63 9.49
CA ASN A 650 3.85 -1.39 10.12
C ASN A 650 4.97 -0.34 10.23
N VAL A 651 5.01 0.61 9.29
CA VAL A 651 6.04 1.67 9.20
C VAL A 651 6.13 2.54 10.46
N LYS A 652 5.06 2.70 11.24
CA LYS A 652 5.14 3.43 12.54
C LYS A 652 5.94 2.63 13.56
N LEU A 653 5.65 1.33 13.66
CA LEU A 653 6.31 0.38 14.55
C LEU A 653 7.79 0.20 14.17
N ALA A 654 8.08 0.11 12.87
CA ALA A 654 9.44 0.09 12.33
C ALA A 654 10.23 1.36 12.70
N ASN A 655 9.61 2.54 12.62
CA ASN A 655 10.22 3.81 13.07
C ASN A 655 10.34 3.94 14.60
N GLN A 656 9.59 3.17 15.39
CA GLN A 656 9.78 3.06 16.84
C GLN A 656 10.97 2.14 17.17
N LEU A 657 11.07 0.96 16.52
CA LEU A 657 12.23 0.09 16.66
C LEU A 657 13.53 0.79 16.22
N LEU A 658 13.51 1.54 15.11
CA LEU A 658 14.64 2.33 14.63
C LEU A 658 15.15 3.35 15.67
N LYS A 659 14.23 4.03 16.39
CA LYS A 659 14.60 4.95 17.47
C LYS A 659 15.21 4.21 18.66
N LEU A 660 14.67 3.04 18.99
CA LEU A 660 15.10 2.22 20.12
C LEU A 660 16.48 1.59 19.87
N ARG A 661 16.70 0.94 18.73
CA ARG A 661 18.00 0.37 18.36
C ARG A 661 19.07 1.47 18.30
N ARG A 662 18.74 2.66 17.76
CA ARG A 662 19.65 3.83 17.83
C ARG A 662 19.98 4.25 19.26
N ARG A 663 19.01 4.30 20.18
CA ARG A 663 19.27 4.61 21.60
C ARG A 663 20.22 3.57 22.21
N LYS A 664 19.89 2.28 22.08
CA LYS A 664 20.73 1.19 22.60
C LYS A 664 22.14 1.21 22.02
N LYS A 665 22.31 1.56 20.73
CA LYS A 665 23.64 1.69 20.13
C LYS A 665 24.41 2.89 20.67
N GLN A 666 23.77 4.05 20.81
CA GLN A 666 24.40 5.23 21.42
C GLN A 666 24.80 4.99 22.89
N GLU A 667 24.01 4.22 23.64
CA GLU A 667 24.33 3.79 25.01
C GLU A 667 25.52 2.81 25.04
N LYS A 668 25.56 1.81 24.14
CA LYS A 668 26.72 0.91 23.96
C LYS A 668 27.99 1.66 23.54
N ASP A 669 27.90 2.54 22.55
CA ASP A 669 29.03 3.34 22.06
C ASP A 669 29.56 4.26 23.17
N MET A 670 28.68 4.86 23.99
CA MET A 670 29.07 5.64 25.16
C MET A 670 29.74 4.78 26.23
N GLN A 671 29.24 3.57 26.52
CA GLN A 671 29.89 2.64 27.46
C GLN A 671 31.26 2.17 26.95
N ILE A 672 31.37 1.85 25.66
CA ILE A 672 32.64 1.47 25.02
C ILE A 672 33.62 2.66 25.05
N GLN A 673 33.16 3.88 24.77
CA GLN A 673 33.97 5.08 24.88
C GLN A 673 34.41 5.35 26.33
N GLN A 674 33.52 5.19 27.31
CA GLN A 674 33.84 5.36 28.74
C GLN A 674 34.83 4.30 29.24
N SER A 675 34.65 3.03 28.85
CA SER A 675 35.55 1.92 29.15
C SER A 675 36.93 2.13 28.51
N ASN A 676 36.98 2.56 27.24
CA ASN A 676 38.22 2.93 26.57
C ASN A 676 38.91 4.14 27.24
N ILE A 677 38.16 5.15 27.69
CA ILE A 677 38.69 6.30 28.44
C ILE A 677 39.23 5.85 29.81
N GLN A 678 38.55 4.93 30.52
CA GLN A 678 39.03 4.37 31.78
C GLN A 678 40.30 3.54 31.57
N ALA A 679 40.30 2.58 30.64
CA ALA A 679 41.48 1.78 30.32
C ALA A 679 42.67 2.64 29.84
N GLN A 680 42.41 3.69 29.06
CA GLN A 680 43.45 4.63 28.63
C GLN A 680 43.92 5.55 29.79
N ALA A 681 43.03 5.92 30.72
CA ALA A 681 43.40 6.67 31.92
C ALA A 681 44.24 5.81 32.89
N GLU A 682 43.90 4.54 33.08
CA GLU A 682 44.68 3.58 33.86
C GLU A 682 46.04 3.30 33.21
N ALA A 683 46.09 3.05 31.90
CA ALA A 683 47.34 2.88 31.17
C ALA A 683 48.22 4.15 31.23
N ASN A 684 47.63 5.33 31.13
CA ASN A 684 48.34 6.61 31.29
C ASN A 684 48.82 6.82 32.74
N ALA A 685 48.02 6.47 33.75
CA ALA A 685 48.39 6.58 35.16
C ALA A 685 49.52 5.61 35.51
N GLN A 686 49.46 4.36 35.03
CA GLN A 686 50.51 3.36 35.20
C GLN A 686 51.80 3.78 34.46
N SER A 687 51.68 4.31 33.24
CA SER A 687 52.80 4.89 32.48
C SER A 687 53.43 6.08 33.20
N GLN A 688 52.63 6.99 33.75
CA GLN A 688 53.12 8.11 34.58
C GLN A 688 53.76 7.62 35.89
N GLN A 689 53.26 6.57 36.52
CA GLN A 689 53.85 5.99 37.73
C GLN A 689 55.21 5.35 37.43
N VAL A 690 55.34 4.63 36.30
CA VAL A 690 56.63 4.08 35.82
C VAL A 690 57.59 5.21 35.43
N ALA A 691 57.12 6.24 34.72
CA ALA A 691 57.92 7.40 34.36
C ALA A 691 58.41 8.18 35.60
N ALA A 692 57.57 8.35 36.62
CA ALA A 692 57.94 8.98 37.88
C ALA A 692 59.00 8.15 38.64
N GLN A 693 58.88 6.82 38.67
CA GLN A 693 59.91 5.94 39.25
C GLN A 693 61.23 6.04 38.46
N ALA A 694 61.18 6.08 37.13
CA ALA A 694 62.36 6.24 36.28
C ALA A 694 63.03 7.62 36.48
N GLU A 695 62.26 8.71 36.59
CA GLU A 695 62.80 10.04 36.86
C GLU A 695 63.41 10.13 38.26
N VAL A 696 62.81 9.48 39.28
CA VAL A 696 63.41 9.36 40.63
C VAL A 696 64.76 8.62 40.59
N GLN A 697 64.86 7.49 39.88
CA GLN A 697 66.14 6.77 39.71
C GLN A 697 67.19 7.62 38.99
N LYS A 698 66.79 8.29 37.90
CA LYS A 698 67.63 9.22 37.13
C LYS A 698 68.10 10.41 37.98
N GLN A 699 67.26 10.93 38.87
CA GLN A 699 67.57 12.05 39.74
C GLN A 699 68.45 11.64 40.94
N GLN A 700 68.33 10.40 41.43
CA GLN A 700 69.33 9.78 42.31
C GLN A 700 70.69 9.66 41.62
N ALA A 701 70.74 9.11 40.40
CA ALA A 701 71.97 8.97 39.63
C ALA A 701 72.66 10.32 39.32
N LEU A 702 71.89 11.34 38.93
CA LEU A 702 72.39 12.71 38.74
C LEU A 702 72.92 13.34 40.03
N THR A 703 72.30 13.04 41.19
CA THR A 703 72.78 13.52 42.50
C THR A 703 74.10 12.84 42.87
N GLN A 704 74.20 11.53 42.67
CA GLN A 704 75.44 10.76 42.91
C GLN A 704 76.58 11.22 41.98
N SER A 705 76.28 11.51 40.71
CA SER A 705 77.24 12.08 39.75
C SER A 705 77.70 13.48 40.15
N LYS A 706 76.80 14.35 40.63
CA LYS A 706 77.16 15.68 41.15
C LYS A 706 78.12 15.60 42.33
N ILE A 707 77.90 14.69 43.28
CA ILE A 707 78.80 14.49 44.43
C ILE A 707 80.22 14.13 43.96
N GLN A 708 80.35 13.22 42.99
CA GLN A 708 81.66 12.87 42.40
C GLN A 708 82.31 14.08 41.69
N LEU A 709 81.53 14.87 40.94
CA LEU A 709 82.02 16.06 40.25
C LEU A 709 82.48 17.17 41.21
N GLU A 710 81.82 17.30 42.36
CA GLU A 710 82.15 18.28 43.39
C GLU A 710 83.39 17.85 44.20
N GLN A 711 83.56 16.56 44.47
CA GLN A 711 84.81 15.99 45.00
C GLN A 711 85.99 16.23 44.03
N ALA A 712 85.83 15.92 42.74
CA ALA A 712 86.88 16.15 41.74
C ALA A 712 87.25 17.63 41.58
N LYS A 713 86.28 18.55 41.73
CA LYS A 713 86.54 20.00 41.78
C LYS A 713 87.31 20.43 43.03
N ALA A 714 87.04 19.82 44.19
CA ALA A 714 87.80 20.11 45.41
C ALA A 714 89.28 19.67 45.29
N GLU A 715 89.54 18.52 44.68
CA GLU A 715 90.90 18.04 44.40
C GLU A 715 91.65 18.97 43.41
N LEU A 716 91.00 19.37 42.31
CA LEU A 716 91.57 20.34 41.37
C LEU A 716 91.83 21.70 42.02
N GLY A 717 90.94 22.16 42.91
CA GLY A 717 91.14 23.39 43.69
C GLY A 717 92.37 23.32 44.60
N MET A 718 92.60 22.18 45.28
CA MET A 718 93.82 21.96 46.05
C MET A 718 95.08 21.95 45.17
N GLN A 719 95.02 21.38 43.96
CA GLN A 719 96.15 21.41 43.03
C GLN A 719 96.48 22.83 42.57
N GLN A 720 95.47 23.63 42.22
CA GLN A 720 95.67 25.04 41.82
C GLN A 720 96.26 25.89 42.95
N LEU A 721 95.75 25.76 44.18
CA LEU A 721 96.29 26.50 45.34
C LEU A 721 97.75 26.14 45.64
N ASN A 722 98.13 24.87 45.52
CA ASN A 722 99.52 24.43 45.67
C ASN A 722 100.44 24.99 44.57
N ALA A 723 99.96 25.04 43.31
CA ALA A 723 100.71 25.63 42.20
C ALA A 723 100.89 27.16 42.37
N GLU A 724 99.84 27.87 42.78
CA GLU A 724 99.90 29.33 43.02
C GLU A 724 100.84 29.68 44.20
N ALA A 725 100.85 28.85 45.25
CA ALA A 725 101.79 28.98 46.37
C ALA A 725 103.26 28.71 45.95
N GLY A 726 103.49 27.87 44.94
CA GLY A 726 104.79 27.69 44.30
C GLY A 726 105.23 28.94 43.54
N LEU A 727 104.40 29.40 42.60
CA LEU A 727 104.67 30.60 41.77
C LEU A 727 104.91 31.86 42.61
N LYS A 728 104.18 32.04 43.73
CA LYS A 728 104.42 33.17 44.66
C LYS A 728 105.77 33.12 45.36
N LYS A 729 106.33 31.93 45.62
CA LYS A 729 107.71 31.80 46.15
C LYS A 729 108.76 32.16 45.10
N GLU A 730 108.56 31.77 43.85
CA GLU A 730 109.47 32.13 42.76
C GLU A 730 109.45 33.65 42.49
N LEU A 731 108.25 34.26 42.41
CA LEU A 731 108.11 35.71 42.27
C LEU A 731 108.78 36.50 43.41
N MET A 732 108.60 36.08 44.67
CA MET A 732 109.21 36.76 45.82
C MET A 732 110.74 36.68 45.79
N ASN A 733 111.32 35.56 45.35
CA ASN A 733 112.76 35.43 45.14
C ASN A 733 113.24 36.34 43.98
N LEU A 734 112.47 36.42 42.89
CA LEU A 734 112.80 37.23 41.72
C LEU A 734 112.78 38.74 42.06
N GLU A 735 111.77 39.22 42.80
CA GLU A 735 111.68 40.62 43.25
C GLU A 735 112.84 40.99 44.20
N PHE A 736 113.27 40.07 45.06
CA PHE A 736 114.43 40.29 45.93
C PHE A 736 115.72 40.46 45.10
N GLN A 737 115.90 39.62 44.08
CA GLN A 737 117.06 39.67 43.19
C GLN A 737 117.08 40.95 42.34
N ILE A 738 115.93 41.34 41.77
CA ILE A 738 115.78 42.55 40.95
C ILE A 738 115.98 43.84 41.77
N ASN A 739 115.50 43.92 43.01
CA ASN A 739 115.71 45.09 43.87
C ASN A 739 117.21 45.31 44.22
N MET A 740 117.96 44.22 44.42
CA MET A 740 119.40 44.29 44.68
C MET A 740 120.18 44.81 43.46
N GLU A 741 119.75 44.45 42.25
CA GLU A 741 120.36 44.92 41.00
C GLU A 741 119.99 46.38 40.68
N LEU A 742 118.74 46.79 40.93
CA LEU A 742 118.27 48.17 40.76
C LEU A 742 119.00 49.19 41.65
N GLN A 743 119.34 48.83 42.89
CA GLN A 743 120.17 49.72 43.74
C GLN A 743 121.58 49.93 43.16
N GLY A 744 122.14 48.96 42.44
CA GLY A 744 123.41 49.11 41.72
C GLY A 744 123.29 50.03 40.51
N MET A 745 122.19 49.96 39.76
CA MET A 745 122.00 50.75 38.53
C MET A 745 121.60 52.21 38.80
N GLN A 746 120.96 52.53 39.92
CA GLN A 746 120.52 53.89 40.26
C GLN A 746 121.67 54.92 40.40
N GLN A 747 122.92 54.51 40.61
CA GLN A 747 124.06 55.44 40.61
C GLN A 747 124.55 55.86 39.21
N ASN A 748 124.25 55.10 38.15
CA ASN A 748 124.82 55.33 36.81
C ASN A 748 123.83 55.89 35.77
N ALA A 749 122.53 55.94 36.06
CA ALA A 749 121.48 56.30 35.11
C ALA A 749 121.06 57.80 35.09
N GLN A 750 121.83 58.71 35.68
CA GLN A 750 121.66 60.16 35.44
C GLN A 750 122.34 60.60 34.13
N LYS A 751 121.85 60.13 32.98
CA LYS A 751 122.11 60.69 31.64
C LYS A 751 121.14 60.17 30.60
N GLU A 752 120.88 61.03 29.61
CA GLU A 752 120.28 60.76 28.30
C GLU A 752 118.87 60.13 28.30
N GLN A 753 117.82 60.94 28.16
CA GLN A 753 117.29 61.46 26.88
C GLN A 753 116.50 60.39 26.10
N ILE A 754 115.17 60.41 26.15
CA ILE A 754 114.23 61.21 25.33
C ILE A 754 113.71 60.43 24.09
N LYS A 755 112.40 60.17 24.13
CA LYS A 755 111.39 60.16 23.05
C LYS A 755 111.86 60.05 21.58
N ILE A 756 111.15 59.20 20.82
CA ILE A 756 110.37 59.55 19.60
C ILE A 756 109.45 58.33 19.31
N LYS A 757 108.12 58.38 19.07
CA LYS A 757 107.14 59.26 18.37
C LYS A 757 106.96 58.97 16.87
N GLU A 758 105.67 58.89 16.46
CA GLU A 758 105.14 59.38 15.15
C GLU A 758 105.59 58.63 13.86
N GLN A 759 104.89 58.61 12.71
CA GLN A 759 103.64 59.20 12.16
C GLN A 759 103.19 58.26 10.96
N GLU A 760 102.10 58.38 10.15
CA GLU A 760 101.01 59.35 9.94
C GLU A 760 99.76 58.73 9.22
N LYS A 761 98.66 59.52 9.11
CA LYS A 761 97.61 59.63 8.04
C LYS A 761 97.04 58.46 7.19
N ALA A 762 95.72 58.59 6.92
CA ALA A 762 95.01 58.48 5.61
C ALA A 762 93.98 57.34 5.32
N LYS A 763 93.05 57.66 4.41
CA LYS A 763 91.76 57.01 4.04
C LYS A 763 91.87 55.81 3.07
N PRO A 764 90.85 54.93 3.05
CA PRO A 764 89.98 54.71 1.87
C PRO A 764 88.53 55.21 2.11
N GLN A 765 87.60 55.44 1.17
CA GLN A 765 87.23 54.90 -0.17
C GLN A 765 86.34 53.63 -0.17
N ALA A 766 85.58 53.41 -1.25
CA ALA A 766 84.28 52.71 -1.24
C ALA A 766 84.06 51.73 -2.42
N ALA A 767 83.13 50.77 -2.27
CA ALA A 767 82.33 50.15 -3.35
C ALA A 767 81.13 49.32 -2.80
N LYS A 768 80.14 49.02 -3.65
CA LYS A 768 79.03 48.03 -3.47
C LYS A 768 79.14 46.96 -4.60
N PRO A 769 78.52 45.76 -4.51
CA PRO A 769 77.06 45.49 -4.68
C PRO A 769 76.39 44.95 -3.37
N PHE A 770 75.10 44.59 -3.20
CA PHE A 770 73.81 44.61 -3.96
C PHE A 770 73.19 43.22 -4.28
N GLU A 771 71.91 43.02 -3.87
CA GLU A 771 70.93 41.94 -4.22
C GLU A 771 71.23 40.46 -3.84
N SER A 772 70.24 39.53 -3.63
CA SER A 772 68.79 39.62 -3.32
C SER A 772 68.16 38.27 -2.85
N SER A 773 66.95 38.33 -2.24
CA SER A 773 65.81 37.36 -2.28
C SER A 773 65.71 36.10 -1.36
N GLY A 774 64.47 35.84 -0.87
CA GLY A 774 63.84 34.53 -0.52
C GLY A 774 64.27 33.81 0.78
N ASN A 775 63.53 33.68 1.89
CA ASN A 775 62.11 33.83 2.32
C ASN A 775 61.26 32.53 2.38
N ASP A 776 60.64 32.28 3.55
CA ASP A 776 59.60 31.28 3.91
C ASP A 776 59.94 29.76 3.91
N VAL A 777 59.25 28.85 4.66
CA VAL A 777 57.94 28.96 5.37
C VAL A 777 57.86 28.23 6.74
N LEU A 778 57.18 28.89 7.70
CA LEU A 778 56.17 28.42 8.70
C LEU A 778 56.34 27.32 9.79
N SER A 779 55.68 27.65 10.92
CA SER A 779 55.02 26.82 11.97
C SER A 779 55.85 26.28 13.18
N GLY A 780 55.33 26.27 14.42
CA GLY A 780 54.00 26.73 14.90
C GLY A 780 53.90 27.04 16.41
N ASN A 781 53.42 28.25 16.71
CA ASN A 781 53.22 28.95 17.99
C ASN A 781 52.38 28.28 19.12
N PHE A 782 52.61 28.79 20.34
CA PHE A 782 51.63 28.94 21.44
C PHE A 782 50.37 29.73 21.02
N ASN A 783 49.19 29.42 21.60
CA ASN A 783 48.55 30.28 22.63
C ASN A 783 47.35 29.57 23.31
N LEU A 784 46.86 30.10 24.43
CA LEU A 784 45.60 29.71 25.08
C LEU A 784 44.41 30.60 24.64
N GLY A 785 43.18 30.11 24.85
CA GLY A 785 41.99 30.97 25.00
C GLY A 785 40.74 30.46 24.28
N ALA A 786 39.72 30.07 25.04
CA ALA A 786 38.42 29.63 24.52
C ALA A 786 37.55 30.80 24.05
N PHE A 787 36.63 30.54 23.10
CA PHE A 787 35.25 31.06 23.13
C PHE A 787 34.30 30.25 22.22
N GLU A 788 33.17 29.85 22.80
CA GLU A 788 31.94 29.37 22.14
C GLU A 788 31.01 30.57 21.80
N PRO A 789 29.75 30.40 21.32
CA PRO A 789 29.13 29.27 20.60
C PRO A 789 28.43 29.69 19.28
N LYS A 790 28.16 28.73 18.38
CA LYS A 790 26.78 28.35 17.98
C LYS A 790 26.71 27.12 17.09
#